data_AF-A0A933KFE3-F1
#
_entry.id   AF-A0A933KFE3-F1
#
_cell.length_a   1.000
_cell.length_b   1.000
_cell.length_c   1.000
_cell.angle_alpha   90.00
_cell.angle_beta   90.00
_cell.angle_gamma   90.00
#
_symmetry.space_group_name_H-M   'P 1'
#
loop_
_entity.id
_entity.type
_entity.pdbx_description
1 polymer ?
#
loop_
_entity_poly.entity_id
_entity_poly.type
_entity_poly.pdbx_seq_one_letter_code
_entity_poly.pdbx_strand_id
1 'polypeptide(L)'
;MQYVKIRGLLAAAVLAALAPAAAIHAGQVIVPKTTIVHVDEGSASTLQSFLAAIPANIFHRESDRYQGVLLTDDTNVVTNKYLLDDWATYLAATGARQSLVFVGDVPEATRQGIQATLNCSQSTVIEGSDPSVIARRIAKDNWSATQKVVIAPSVTDANDVDIQNAANAAVYASMANAPLLYAKDGVLDDATLEVARSLGAKECVVFDIGSRLNASAAQALSAAGLVTTFTAKTEKDIVGNMLTMAGSSTTCLFSDKARSLAASVAGACYGGTVMKVPSGITALSVKAFKSINPLLMSDRKLEAPYVEDPGVTRTEQQIADSFYGWLAGLGGEDASKLETVMVFAAGSVTSGVPLTLERSLIGDPRKPTDRGAIASRMPGSCLENIAYINRTSLYRALIFSNPRWNRITMTMVAYECQNTSSSSTGPTEANDGKNHIVNEFWGCSTGGYSDPGVYSTFKNRGYNIGFHSGRDADMNVEDPINKEKAWGIWQELKDGTAYGYFSGHGSTNAFYSMETDNGIVADEEFGSTHWPSAEGRVNHSGPGYEASQWDQDYTNLHSAGAAFNACLIGGGQLNNVLLKHGATFSITNYVSGSFDGGGYLFCLLADEFAKDGRSIGEAHAFALSGISEVFAAHREGKDSSMRFALYGDCRMELAKPDWTRPAPASSGSVEGHKI
;
A
#
# COMPACT_ATOMS: atom_id res chain seq x y z
N MET A 1 39.90 12.85 44.59
CA MET A 1 40.27 12.71 43.16
C MET A 1 39.98 11.27 42.76
N GLN A 2 39.13 11.06 41.74
CA GLN A 2 38.67 9.80 41.12
C GLN A 2 37.15 9.61 41.27
N TYR A 3 36.36 10.33 40.46
CA TYR A 3 35.01 9.93 40.04
C TYR A 3 34.59 10.81 38.84
N VAL A 4 35.34 10.72 37.74
CA VAL A 4 34.91 11.22 36.41
C VAL A 4 35.50 10.28 35.38
N LYS A 5 34.69 9.37 34.81
CA LYS A 5 34.83 8.71 33.48
C LYS A 5 33.99 7.43 33.36
N ILE A 6 32.67 7.51 33.54
CA ILE A 6 31.74 6.49 32.99
C ILE A 6 30.45 7.20 32.53
N ARG A 7 30.55 8.11 31.56
CA ARG A 7 29.38 8.64 30.82
C ARG A 7 29.58 8.71 29.30
N GLY A 8 30.75 8.32 28.77
CA GLY A 8 31.05 8.38 27.34
C GLY A 8 30.85 7.08 26.55
N LEU A 9 30.57 5.95 27.20
CA LEU A 9 30.54 4.64 26.53
C LEU A 9 29.15 3.99 26.43
N LEU A 10 28.14 4.47 27.16
CA LEU A 10 26.75 3.98 27.00
C LEU A 10 25.98 4.71 25.89
N ALA A 11 26.36 5.94 25.52
CA ALA A 11 25.67 6.69 24.47
C ALA A 11 26.02 6.21 23.04
N ALA A 12 27.21 5.61 22.85
CA ALA A 12 27.63 5.08 21.55
C ALA A 12 27.10 3.66 21.27
N ALA A 13 26.73 2.90 22.31
CA ALA A 13 26.24 1.52 22.17
C ALA A 13 24.71 1.43 21.95
N VAL A 14 23.95 2.48 22.27
CA VAL A 14 22.50 2.54 22.01
C VAL A 14 22.18 3.19 20.65
N LEU A 15 23.10 3.99 20.08
CA LEU A 15 22.95 4.52 18.73
C LEU A 15 23.30 3.51 17.61
N ALA A 16 23.89 2.37 17.94
CA ALA A 16 24.30 1.35 16.96
C ALA A 16 23.29 0.21 16.76
N ALA A 17 22.13 0.25 17.43
CA ALA A 17 21.05 -0.74 17.30
C ALA A 17 19.85 -0.26 16.46
N LEU A 18 19.95 0.92 15.86
CA LEU A 18 19.07 1.39 14.78
C LEU A 18 19.92 1.52 13.52
N ALA A 19 20.50 0.41 13.05
CA ALA A 19 20.73 0.31 11.62
C ALA A 19 19.33 0.44 10.98
N PRO A 20 19.10 1.37 10.05
CA PRO A 20 17.81 1.44 9.38
C PRO A 20 17.53 0.03 8.85
N ALA A 21 16.34 -0.49 9.14
CA ALA A 21 15.78 -1.58 8.36
C ALA A 21 16.10 -1.25 6.90
N ALA A 22 16.76 -2.17 6.18
CA ALA A 22 17.26 -2.00 4.82
C ALA A 22 16.34 -1.03 4.07
N ALA A 23 16.90 0.12 3.66
CA ALA A 23 16.15 1.27 3.20
C ALA A 23 14.98 0.81 2.33
N ILE A 24 13.76 1.25 2.67
CA ILE A 24 12.51 0.93 1.96
C ILE A 24 12.64 1.22 0.44
N HIS A 25 13.64 2.03 0.06
CA HIS A 25 14.03 2.36 -1.31
C HIS A 25 15.54 2.33 -1.59
N ALA A 26 16.30 1.34 -1.10
CA ALA A 26 17.57 1.07 -1.78
C ALA A 26 17.25 0.80 -3.27
N GLY A 27 17.71 1.71 -4.14
CA GLY A 27 17.86 1.45 -5.57
C GLY A 27 16.63 1.37 -6.48
N GLN A 28 15.52 2.08 -6.27
CA GLN A 28 14.48 2.08 -7.30
C GLN A 28 14.99 2.76 -8.59
N VAL A 29 14.99 2.00 -9.69
CA VAL A 29 15.34 2.46 -11.02
C VAL A 29 14.09 2.46 -11.91
N ILE A 30 13.72 3.65 -12.40
CA ILE A 30 12.53 3.82 -13.25
C ILE A 30 12.89 3.42 -14.68
N VAL A 31 12.30 2.35 -15.20
CA VAL A 31 12.47 1.93 -16.58
C VAL A 31 11.36 2.59 -17.42
N PRO A 32 11.69 3.34 -18.49
CA PRO A 32 10.70 3.97 -19.36
C PRO A 32 10.02 2.92 -20.27
N LYS A 33 9.36 1.94 -19.65
CA LYS A 33 8.67 0.84 -20.31
C LYS A 33 7.23 0.77 -19.84
N THR A 34 6.33 0.53 -20.77
CA THR A 34 4.92 0.22 -20.51
C THR A 34 4.58 -1.10 -21.16
N THR A 35 4.08 -2.05 -20.37
CA THR A 35 3.56 -3.33 -20.86
C THR A 35 2.08 -3.41 -20.57
N ILE A 36 1.29 -3.68 -21.60
CA ILE A 36 -0.15 -3.90 -21.53
C ILE A 36 -0.41 -5.36 -21.88
N VAL A 37 -1.04 -6.08 -20.96
CA VAL A 37 -1.35 -7.51 -21.15
C VAL A 37 -2.86 -7.69 -21.24
N HIS A 38 -3.32 -8.48 -22.22
CA HIS A 38 -4.71 -8.89 -22.28
C HIS A 38 -5.08 -9.76 -21.08
N VAL A 39 -6.11 -9.36 -20.32
CA VAL A 39 -6.58 -10.11 -19.15
C VAL A 39 -8.09 -10.32 -19.19
N ASP A 40 -8.50 -11.59 -19.27
CA ASP A 40 -9.83 -12.06 -18.92
C ASP A 40 -9.76 -12.76 -17.54
N GLU A 41 -10.46 -12.22 -16.54
CA GLU A 41 -10.48 -12.77 -15.17
C GLU A 41 -11.01 -14.22 -15.11
N GLY A 42 -11.82 -14.62 -16.09
CA GLY A 42 -12.34 -15.98 -16.22
C GLY A 42 -11.34 -16.98 -16.82
N SER A 43 -10.31 -16.50 -17.54
CA SER A 43 -9.38 -17.32 -18.30
C SER A 43 -8.05 -17.50 -17.57
N ALA A 44 -7.77 -18.73 -17.11
CA ALA A 44 -6.49 -19.05 -16.47
C ALA A 44 -5.28 -18.73 -17.38
N SER A 45 -5.44 -18.89 -18.70
CA SER A 45 -4.38 -18.66 -19.67
C SER A 45 -3.96 -17.18 -19.72
N THR A 46 -4.90 -16.24 -19.70
CA THR A 46 -4.56 -14.80 -19.69
C THR A 46 -3.96 -14.38 -18.36
N LEU A 47 -4.42 -14.95 -17.23
CA LEU A 47 -3.80 -14.74 -15.92
C LEU A 47 -2.33 -15.22 -15.91
N GLN A 48 -2.05 -16.42 -16.42
CA GLN A 48 -0.69 -16.95 -16.51
C GLN A 48 0.20 -16.15 -17.47
N SER A 49 -0.38 -15.62 -18.56
CA SER A 49 0.34 -14.74 -19.48
C SER A 49 0.74 -13.42 -18.83
N PHE A 50 -0.13 -12.84 -17.99
CA PHE A 50 0.20 -11.68 -17.16
C PHE A 50 1.33 -11.99 -16.18
N LEU A 51 1.26 -13.12 -15.48
CA LEU A 51 2.30 -13.55 -14.53
C LEU A 51 3.67 -13.72 -15.21
N ALA A 52 3.72 -14.22 -16.44
CA ALA A 52 4.97 -14.31 -17.21
C ALA A 52 5.56 -12.94 -17.61
N ALA A 53 4.74 -11.89 -17.68
CA ALA A 53 5.20 -10.54 -17.99
C ALA A 53 5.83 -9.82 -16.78
N ILE A 54 5.49 -10.23 -15.56
CA ILE A 54 6.02 -9.61 -14.31
C ILE A 54 7.55 -9.55 -14.30
N PRO A 55 8.31 -10.65 -14.44
CA PRO A 55 9.78 -10.59 -14.39
C PRO A 55 10.41 -9.78 -15.52
N ALA A 56 9.69 -9.50 -16.61
CA ALA A 56 10.16 -8.64 -17.70
C ALA A 56 9.88 -7.15 -17.45
N ASN A 57 9.06 -6.83 -16.47
CA ASN A 57 8.64 -5.46 -16.15
C ASN A 57 9.14 -4.99 -14.78
N ILE A 58 9.37 -5.93 -13.87
CA ILE A 58 9.85 -5.73 -12.52
C ILE A 58 10.95 -6.76 -12.30
N PHE A 59 12.17 -6.31 -12.06
CA PHE A 59 13.29 -7.20 -11.78
C PHE A 59 14.30 -6.56 -10.83
N HIS A 60 15.15 -7.38 -10.23
CA HIS A 60 16.10 -6.94 -9.22
C HIS A 60 17.54 -7.20 -9.66
N ARG A 61 18.44 -6.32 -9.28
CA ARG A 61 19.89 -6.57 -9.35
C ARG A 61 20.55 -5.95 -8.12
N GLU A 62 21.25 -6.79 -7.37
CA GLU A 62 21.84 -6.38 -6.09
C GLU A 62 20.77 -5.76 -5.18
N SER A 63 20.91 -4.49 -4.81
CA SER A 63 19.91 -3.75 -4.03
C SER A 63 18.89 -2.99 -4.88
N ASP A 64 19.07 -2.95 -6.20
CA ASP A 64 18.26 -2.11 -7.09
C ASP A 64 17.04 -2.86 -7.64
N ARG A 65 15.90 -2.18 -7.66
CA ARG A 65 14.66 -2.64 -8.31
C ARG A 65 14.39 -1.83 -9.57
N TYR A 66 14.39 -2.51 -10.70
CA TYR A 66 14.07 -1.93 -12.01
C TYR A 66 12.59 -2.15 -12.29
N GLN A 67 11.87 -1.07 -12.61
CA GLN A 67 10.43 -1.15 -12.79
C GLN A 67 9.92 -0.19 -13.86
N GLY A 68 9.08 -0.73 -14.77
CA GLY A 68 8.19 0.04 -15.63
C GLY A 68 6.72 -0.17 -15.27
N VAL A 69 5.81 0.44 -16.03
CA VAL A 69 4.37 0.25 -15.87
C VAL A 69 3.95 -1.11 -16.45
N LEU A 70 3.23 -1.91 -15.65
CA LEU A 70 2.59 -3.16 -16.08
C LEU A 70 1.09 -3.08 -15.80
N LEU A 71 0.27 -3.07 -16.85
CA LEU A 71 -1.19 -2.92 -16.77
C LEU A 71 -1.93 -3.94 -17.61
N THR A 72 -3.25 -3.99 -17.42
CA THR A 72 -4.17 -4.73 -18.28
C THR A 72 -4.68 -3.84 -19.41
N ASP A 73 -5.32 -4.46 -20.39
CA ASP A 73 -5.88 -3.78 -21.57
C ASP A 73 -7.29 -3.23 -21.37
N ASP A 74 -7.88 -3.35 -20.18
CA ASP A 74 -9.20 -2.81 -19.92
C ASP A 74 -9.16 -1.28 -19.77
N THR A 75 -9.59 -0.59 -20.82
CA THR A 75 -9.69 0.88 -20.87
C THR A 75 -10.93 1.44 -20.19
N ASN A 76 -11.88 0.59 -19.78
CA ASN A 76 -13.05 1.04 -19.00
C ASN A 76 -12.70 1.24 -17.53
N VAL A 77 -11.61 0.64 -17.06
CA VAL A 77 -11.06 0.84 -15.72
C VAL A 77 -10.40 2.22 -15.64
N VAL A 78 -11.10 3.19 -15.07
CA VAL A 78 -10.66 4.60 -15.06
C VAL A 78 -9.30 4.80 -14.39
N THR A 79 -8.96 3.98 -13.37
CA THR A 79 -7.66 4.07 -12.70
C THR A 79 -6.48 3.71 -13.63
N ASN A 80 -6.68 2.82 -14.61
CA ASN A 80 -5.68 2.53 -15.64
C ASN A 80 -5.40 3.78 -16.48
N LYS A 81 -6.46 4.49 -16.88
CA LYS A 81 -6.33 5.75 -17.63
C LYS A 81 -5.57 6.79 -16.81
N TYR A 82 -5.97 7.02 -15.56
CA TYR A 82 -5.30 8.00 -14.70
C TYR A 82 -3.81 7.68 -14.48
N LEU A 83 -3.46 6.40 -14.32
CA LEU A 83 -2.07 5.99 -14.20
C LEU A 83 -1.28 6.23 -15.50
N LEU A 84 -1.87 5.94 -16.67
CA LEU A 84 -1.25 6.20 -17.96
C LEU A 84 -1.07 7.71 -18.23
N ASP A 85 -2.04 8.54 -17.85
CA ASP A 85 -1.95 10.00 -18.00
C ASP A 85 -0.82 10.58 -17.12
N ASP A 86 -0.70 10.11 -15.87
CA ASP A 86 0.39 10.51 -14.97
C ASP A 86 1.75 10.02 -15.46
N TRP A 87 1.80 8.79 -16.00
CA TRP A 87 3.01 8.22 -16.56
C TRP A 87 3.47 8.94 -17.83
N ALA A 88 2.54 9.28 -18.74
CA ALA A 88 2.81 10.09 -19.92
C ALA A 88 3.39 11.46 -19.52
N THR A 89 2.82 12.09 -18.49
CA THR A 89 3.30 13.37 -17.94
C THR A 89 4.74 13.25 -17.43
N TYR A 90 5.05 12.19 -16.66
CA TYR A 90 6.41 11.91 -16.20
C TYR A 90 7.40 11.71 -17.36
N LEU A 91 7.04 10.91 -18.36
CA LEU A 91 7.89 10.63 -19.52
C LEU A 91 8.14 11.89 -20.36
N ALA A 92 7.10 12.68 -20.62
CA ALA A 92 7.22 13.94 -21.33
C ALA A 92 8.15 14.92 -20.60
N ALA A 93 8.04 14.99 -19.27
CA ALA A 93 8.86 15.88 -18.45
C ALA A 93 10.33 15.44 -18.33
N THR A 94 10.63 14.16 -18.59
CA THR A 94 12.00 13.62 -18.60
C THR A 94 12.60 13.51 -20.00
N GLY A 95 11.78 13.61 -21.05
CA GLY A 95 12.19 13.40 -22.43
C GLY A 95 12.58 11.95 -22.76
N ALA A 96 12.18 11.01 -21.90
CA ALA A 96 12.58 9.62 -22.02
C ALA A 96 11.91 8.94 -23.21
N ARG A 97 12.69 8.15 -23.97
CA ARG A 97 12.14 7.32 -25.03
C ARG A 97 11.50 6.08 -24.41
N GLN A 98 10.17 5.98 -24.52
CA GLN A 98 9.42 4.84 -24.01
C GLN A 98 9.57 3.59 -24.89
N SER A 99 9.64 2.43 -24.26
CA SER A 99 9.33 1.12 -24.85
C SER A 99 7.88 0.72 -24.54
N LEU A 100 7.09 0.40 -25.56
CA LEU A 100 5.69 -0.02 -25.42
C LEU A 100 5.51 -1.46 -25.90
N VAL A 101 4.98 -2.33 -25.04
CA VAL A 101 4.78 -3.75 -25.34
C VAL A 101 3.32 -4.13 -25.10
N PHE A 102 2.71 -4.78 -26.09
CA PHE A 102 1.39 -5.40 -25.98
C PHE A 102 1.54 -6.93 -25.94
N VAL A 103 0.89 -7.58 -24.98
CA VAL A 103 0.99 -9.04 -24.78
C VAL A 103 -0.39 -9.67 -24.83
N GLY A 104 -0.53 -10.74 -25.61
CA GLY A 104 -1.80 -11.40 -25.85
C GLY A 104 -2.69 -10.65 -26.84
N ASP A 105 -3.98 -10.98 -26.83
CA ASP A 105 -4.97 -10.51 -27.83
C ASP A 105 -5.52 -9.11 -27.50
N VAL A 106 -4.62 -8.15 -27.22
CA VAL A 106 -5.01 -6.76 -26.94
C VAL A 106 -5.68 -6.14 -28.17
N PRO A 107 -6.92 -5.61 -28.06
CA PRO A 107 -7.64 -5.04 -29.20
C PRO A 107 -6.90 -3.89 -29.88
N GLU A 108 -6.94 -3.82 -31.21
CA GLU A 108 -6.22 -2.79 -31.98
C GLU A 108 -6.63 -1.36 -31.59
N ALA A 109 -7.93 -1.12 -31.36
CA ALA A 109 -8.41 0.19 -30.90
C ALA A 109 -7.81 0.58 -29.53
N THR A 110 -7.70 -0.39 -28.62
CA THR A 110 -7.02 -0.21 -27.33
C THR A 110 -5.54 0.11 -27.53
N ARG A 111 -4.85 -0.63 -28.41
CA ARG A 111 -3.43 -0.36 -28.72
C ARG A 111 -3.22 1.07 -29.23
N GLN A 112 -4.02 1.50 -30.20
CA GLN A 112 -3.95 2.84 -30.77
C GLN A 112 -4.26 3.93 -29.73
N GLY A 113 -5.25 3.70 -28.86
CA GLY A 113 -5.57 4.62 -27.77
C GLY A 113 -4.40 4.82 -26.80
N ILE A 114 -3.78 3.72 -26.36
CA ILE A 114 -2.64 3.76 -25.43
C ILE A 114 -1.39 4.37 -26.11
N GLN A 115 -1.13 4.04 -27.37
CA GLN A 115 -0.06 4.65 -28.16
C GLN A 115 -0.24 6.17 -28.26
N ALA A 116 -1.47 6.64 -28.47
CA ALA A 116 -1.78 8.07 -28.51
C ALA A 116 -1.56 8.75 -27.15
N THR A 117 -2.05 8.15 -26.05
CA THR A 117 -1.84 8.69 -24.68
C THR A 117 -0.36 8.81 -24.34
N LEU A 118 0.44 7.81 -24.69
CA LEU A 118 1.87 7.77 -24.36
C LEU A 118 2.75 8.47 -25.42
N ASN A 119 2.16 9.07 -26.45
CA ASN A 119 2.86 9.66 -27.59
C ASN A 119 3.94 8.73 -28.19
N CYS A 120 3.59 7.45 -28.34
CA CYS A 120 4.51 6.38 -28.73
C CYS A 120 4.00 5.67 -29.98
N SER A 121 4.62 5.92 -31.14
CA SER A 121 4.18 5.36 -32.42
C SER A 121 4.74 3.96 -32.72
N GLN A 122 5.70 3.48 -31.93
CA GLN A 122 6.33 2.16 -32.09
C GLN A 122 6.01 1.29 -30.88
N SER A 123 5.59 0.06 -31.12
CA SER A 123 5.34 -0.91 -30.06
C SER A 123 5.71 -2.32 -30.51
N THR A 124 6.12 -3.15 -29.55
CA THR A 124 6.24 -4.60 -29.74
C THR A 124 4.90 -5.25 -29.45
N VAL A 125 4.50 -6.21 -30.28
CA VAL A 125 3.29 -7.01 -30.05
C VAL A 125 3.69 -8.48 -29.92
N ILE A 126 3.38 -9.09 -28.77
CA ILE A 126 3.58 -10.49 -28.46
C ILE A 126 2.22 -11.18 -28.52
N GLU A 127 1.84 -11.63 -29.71
CA GLU A 127 0.54 -12.28 -29.94
C GLU A 127 0.54 -13.76 -29.49
N GLY A 128 -0.65 -14.27 -29.21
CA GLY A 128 -0.92 -15.67 -28.86
C GLY A 128 -1.92 -15.79 -27.71
N SER A 129 -2.46 -16.99 -27.54
CA SER A 129 -3.38 -17.34 -26.44
C SER A 129 -2.83 -18.42 -25.51
N ASP A 130 -1.76 -19.10 -25.90
CA ASP A 130 -1.09 -20.12 -25.11
C ASP A 130 -0.03 -19.50 -24.20
N PRO A 131 -0.15 -19.62 -22.86
CA PRO A 131 0.79 -19.03 -21.91
C PRO A 131 2.23 -19.48 -22.12
N SER A 132 2.45 -20.74 -22.53
CA SER A 132 3.80 -21.26 -22.79
C SER A 132 4.44 -20.60 -24.02
N VAL A 133 3.66 -20.30 -25.05
CA VAL A 133 4.13 -19.58 -26.24
C VAL A 133 4.44 -18.13 -25.88
N ILE A 134 3.54 -17.46 -25.16
CA ILE A 134 3.70 -16.07 -24.72
C ILE A 134 4.94 -15.92 -23.84
N ALA A 135 5.10 -16.77 -22.83
CA ALA A 135 6.25 -16.75 -21.92
C ALA A 135 7.59 -16.85 -22.67
N ARG A 136 7.68 -17.76 -23.66
CA ARG A 136 8.88 -17.89 -24.51
C ARG A 136 9.17 -16.63 -25.32
N ARG A 137 8.13 -15.98 -25.85
CA ARG A 137 8.27 -14.75 -26.63
C ARG A 137 8.69 -13.58 -25.75
N ILE A 138 8.08 -13.43 -24.57
CA ILE A 138 8.50 -12.45 -23.55
C ILE A 138 9.97 -12.65 -23.19
N ALA A 139 10.39 -13.89 -22.94
CA ALA A 139 11.78 -14.21 -22.59
C ALA A 139 12.77 -13.78 -23.70
N LYS A 140 12.49 -14.10 -24.96
CA LYS A 140 13.36 -13.71 -26.10
C LYS A 140 13.36 -12.20 -26.35
N ASP A 141 12.23 -11.55 -26.13
CA ASP A 141 12.10 -10.11 -26.31
C ASP A 141 12.90 -9.34 -25.23
N ASN A 142 12.92 -9.84 -23.99
CA ASN A 142 13.44 -9.08 -22.84
C ASN A 142 14.82 -9.51 -22.35
N TRP A 143 15.29 -10.73 -22.67
CA TRP A 143 16.63 -11.18 -22.33
C TRP A 143 17.48 -11.46 -23.58
N SER A 144 18.69 -10.93 -23.62
CA SER A 144 19.74 -11.34 -24.57
C SER A 144 20.53 -12.54 -24.06
N ALA A 145 20.65 -12.68 -22.74
CA ALA A 145 21.21 -13.84 -22.06
C ALA A 145 20.67 -13.91 -20.62
N THR A 146 20.70 -15.10 -20.02
CA THR A 146 20.52 -15.33 -18.58
C THR A 146 21.20 -16.62 -18.17
N GLN A 147 21.71 -16.69 -16.93
CA GLN A 147 22.22 -17.95 -16.37
C GLN A 147 21.12 -18.86 -15.85
N LYS A 148 19.93 -18.30 -15.56
CA LYS A 148 18.86 -18.96 -14.82
C LYS A 148 17.51 -18.77 -15.49
N VAL A 149 16.68 -19.80 -15.46
CA VAL A 149 15.26 -19.74 -15.84
C VAL A 149 14.37 -20.27 -14.72
N VAL A 150 13.14 -19.77 -14.62
CA VAL A 150 12.13 -20.31 -13.71
C VAL A 150 11.11 -21.09 -14.52
N ILE A 151 10.76 -22.28 -14.05
CA ILE A 151 9.84 -23.20 -14.69
C ILE A 151 8.64 -23.44 -13.79
N ALA A 152 7.43 -23.27 -14.34
CA ALA A 152 6.18 -23.64 -13.68
C ALA A 152 5.25 -24.36 -14.67
N PRO A 153 4.28 -25.17 -14.20
CA PRO A 153 3.18 -25.63 -15.03
C PRO A 153 2.27 -24.45 -15.42
N SER A 154 1.86 -24.40 -16.68
CA SER A 154 0.65 -23.68 -17.09
C SER A 154 -0.50 -24.68 -17.19
N VAL A 155 -1.71 -24.30 -16.78
CA VAL A 155 -2.84 -25.23 -16.64
C VAL A 155 -4.07 -24.55 -17.20
N THR A 156 -4.71 -25.18 -18.18
CA THR A 156 -5.88 -24.59 -18.86
C THR A 156 -7.06 -24.37 -17.90
N ASP A 157 -7.34 -25.34 -17.02
CA ASP A 157 -8.39 -25.27 -16.00
C ASP A 157 -7.82 -25.00 -14.59
N ALA A 158 -7.00 -23.95 -14.46
CA ALA A 158 -6.29 -23.64 -13.22
C ALA A 158 -7.24 -23.28 -12.06
N ASN A 159 -7.02 -23.93 -10.91
CA ASN A 159 -7.61 -23.56 -9.63
C ASN A 159 -6.74 -22.53 -8.89
N ASP A 160 -7.14 -22.14 -7.68
CA ASP A 160 -6.38 -21.15 -6.89
C ASP A 160 -4.95 -21.61 -6.55
N VAL A 161 -4.71 -22.90 -6.32
CA VAL A 161 -3.37 -23.45 -6.03
C VAL A 161 -2.48 -23.37 -7.26
N ASP A 162 -3.03 -23.69 -8.44
CA ASP A 162 -2.30 -23.62 -9.72
C ASP A 162 -1.86 -22.18 -10.03
N ILE A 163 -2.77 -21.21 -9.81
CA ILE A 163 -2.46 -19.79 -10.00
C ILE A 163 -1.51 -19.27 -8.91
N GLN A 164 -1.68 -19.68 -7.65
CA GLN A 164 -0.75 -19.36 -6.56
C GLN A 164 0.67 -19.85 -6.87
N ASN A 165 0.81 -21.05 -7.45
CA ASN A 165 2.10 -21.58 -7.87
C ASN A 165 2.75 -20.71 -8.96
N ALA A 166 2.00 -20.38 -10.02
CA ALA A 166 2.49 -19.50 -11.08
C ALA A 166 2.81 -18.08 -10.57
N ALA A 167 2.02 -17.56 -9.63
CA ALA A 167 2.19 -16.25 -9.02
C ALA A 167 3.52 -16.17 -8.25
N ASN A 168 3.81 -17.15 -7.39
CA ASN A 168 5.09 -17.19 -6.68
C ASN A 168 6.27 -17.46 -7.61
N ALA A 169 6.09 -18.26 -8.67
CA ALA A 169 7.12 -18.44 -9.69
C ALA A 169 7.46 -17.12 -10.39
N ALA A 170 6.46 -16.28 -10.70
CA ALA A 170 6.66 -14.96 -11.29
C ALA A 170 7.39 -13.99 -10.33
N VAL A 171 7.04 -14.00 -9.05
CA VAL A 171 7.75 -13.18 -8.05
C VAL A 171 9.20 -13.63 -7.90
N TYR A 172 9.44 -14.95 -7.77
CA TYR A 172 10.80 -15.49 -7.70
C TYR A 172 11.60 -15.12 -8.95
N ALA A 173 11.01 -15.25 -10.13
CA ALA A 173 11.62 -14.89 -11.40
C ALA A 173 12.04 -13.41 -11.45
N SER A 174 11.20 -12.50 -10.93
CA SER A 174 11.52 -11.08 -10.79
C SER A 174 12.73 -10.85 -9.89
N MET A 175 12.73 -11.43 -8.68
CA MET A 175 13.83 -11.28 -7.73
C MET A 175 15.14 -11.90 -8.23
N ALA A 176 15.05 -12.96 -9.03
CA ALA A 176 16.20 -13.65 -9.61
C ALA A 176 16.67 -13.07 -10.96
N ASN A 177 16.03 -12.01 -11.46
CA ASN A 177 16.23 -11.47 -12.81
C ASN A 177 16.25 -12.56 -13.91
N ALA A 178 15.27 -13.45 -13.85
CA ALA A 178 15.17 -14.61 -14.74
C ALA A 178 13.80 -14.62 -15.44
N PRO A 179 13.71 -15.14 -16.68
CA PRO A 179 12.42 -15.33 -17.32
C PRO A 179 11.63 -16.46 -16.64
N LEU A 180 10.31 -16.27 -16.53
CA LEU A 180 9.36 -17.34 -16.23
C LEU A 180 8.97 -18.04 -17.53
N LEU A 181 9.15 -19.35 -17.58
CA LEU A 181 8.76 -20.22 -18.69
C LEU A 181 7.78 -21.28 -18.19
N TYR A 182 6.85 -21.68 -19.06
CA TYR A 182 5.84 -22.67 -18.70
C TYR A 182 6.04 -24.04 -19.36
N ALA A 183 5.75 -25.08 -18.59
CA ALA A 183 5.41 -26.41 -19.07
C ALA A 183 3.89 -26.48 -19.30
N LYS A 184 3.44 -26.65 -20.54
CA LYS A 184 2.02 -26.65 -20.87
C LYS A 184 1.35 -27.92 -20.36
N ASP A 185 0.34 -27.76 -19.50
CA ASP A 185 -0.38 -28.83 -18.83
C ASP A 185 0.58 -29.89 -18.24
N GLY A 186 1.68 -29.40 -17.63
CA GLY A 186 2.71 -30.24 -17.01
C GLY A 186 3.78 -30.80 -17.96
N VAL A 187 3.63 -30.60 -19.27
CA VAL A 187 4.56 -31.10 -20.30
C VAL A 187 5.55 -30.00 -20.68
N LEU A 188 6.84 -30.30 -20.52
CA LEU A 188 7.92 -29.43 -20.99
C LEU A 188 8.28 -29.80 -22.43
N ASP A 189 8.01 -28.90 -23.37
CA ASP A 189 8.27 -29.13 -24.79
C ASP A 189 9.69 -28.67 -25.20
N ASP A 190 10.13 -29.15 -26.36
CA ASP A 190 11.45 -28.82 -26.91
C ASP A 190 11.60 -27.32 -27.21
N ALA A 191 10.50 -26.64 -27.54
CA ALA A 191 10.51 -25.21 -27.82
C ALA A 191 10.83 -24.38 -26.57
N THR A 192 10.30 -24.74 -25.40
CA THR A 192 10.65 -24.11 -24.12
C THR A 192 12.10 -24.37 -23.74
N LEU A 193 12.56 -25.62 -23.91
CA LEU A 193 13.96 -25.98 -23.64
C LEU A 193 14.95 -25.27 -24.59
N GLU A 194 14.59 -25.13 -25.87
CA GLU A 194 15.40 -24.40 -26.85
C GLU A 194 15.50 -22.92 -26.50
N VAL A 195 14.42 -22.29 -26.01
CA VAL A 195 14.49 -20.89 -25.54
C VAL A 195 15.49 -20.77 -24.38
N ALA A 196 15.38 -21.63 -23.36
CA ALA A 196 16.32 -21.63 -22.23
C ALA A 196 17.78 -21.80 -22.71
N ARG A 197 18.03 -22.75 -23.62
CA ARG A 197 19.37 -22.96 -24.22
C ARG A 197 19.86 -21.75 -25.01
N SER A 198 18.99 -21.13 -25.81
CA SER A 198 19.34 -19.97 -26.64
C SER A 198 19.70 -18.73 -25.82
N LEU A 199 19.14 -18.60 -24.62
CA LEU A 199 19.48 -17.54 -23.66
C LEU A 199 20.74 -17.87 -22.85
N GLY A 200 21.34 -19.05 -23.03
CA GLY A 200 22.55 -19.47 -22.33
C GLY A 200 22.32 -20.00 -20.92
N ALA A 201 21.07 -20.30 -20.55
CA ALA A 201 20.74 -20.76 -19.20
C ALA A 201 21.45 -22.08 -18.85
N LYS A 202 21.93 -22.16 -17.61
CA LYS A 202 22.60 -23.33 -17.03
C LYS A 202 21.86 -23.86 -15.80
N GLU A 203 21.10 -22.99 -15.15
CA GLU A 203 20.34 -23.30 -13.96
C GLU A 203 18.84 -23.15 -14.23
N CYS A 204 18.06 -23.97 -13.54
CA CYS A 204 16.63 -23.78 -13.45
C CYS A 204 16.13 -23.87 -12.02
N VAL A 205 15.04 -23.17 -11.76
CA VAL A 205 14.24 -23.26 -10.54
C VAL A 205 12.85 -23.73 -10.92
N VAL A 206 12.31 -24.70 -10.20
CA VAL A 206 11.04 -25.35 -10.54
C VAL A 206 9.99 -25.05 -9.46
N PHE A 207 8.81 -24.60 -9.88
CA PHE A 207 7.64 -24.40 -9.02
C PHE A 207 6.56 -25.40 -9.42
N ASP A 208 6.23 -26.33 -8.55
CA ASP A 208 5.27 -27.40 -8.82
C ASP A 208 4.41 -27.73 -7.58
N ILE A 209 3.85 -26.69 -6.95
CA ILE A 209 2.82 -26.89 -5.92
C ILE A 209 1.62 -27.56 -6.59
N GLY A 210 1.17 -28.68 -6.03
CA GLY A 210 0.07 -29.46 -6.58
C GLY A 210 0.50 -30.58 -7.53
N SER A 211 1.81 -30.77 -7.75
CA SER A 211 2.35 -31.90 -8.53
C SER A 211 1.75 -32.01 -9.93
N ARG A 212 1.75 -30.89 -10.65
CA ARG A 212 1.21 -30.76 -12.01
C ARG A 212 2.24 -31.07 -13.08
N LEU A 213 3.54 -30.98 -12.79
CA LEU A 213 4.57 -31.38 -13.75
C LEU A 213 4.60 -32.89 -13.94
N ASN A 214 4.79 -33.31 -15.19
CA ASN A 214 4.90 -34.73 -15.51
C ASN A 214 6.21 -35.31 -14.96
N ALA A 215 6.20 -36.61 -14.65
CA ALA A 215 7.38 -37.32 -14.09
C ALA A 215 8.64 -37.24 -14.99
N SER A 216 8.47 -37.00 -16.29
CA SER A 216 9.58 -36.82 -17.25
C SER A 216 10.19 -35.42 -17.25
N ALA A 217 9.58 -34.42 -16.60
CA ALA A 217 10.05 -33.03 -16.65
C ALA A 217 11.49 -32.87 -16.13
N ALA A 218 11.84 -33.55 -15.02
CA ALA A 218 13.19 -33.52 -14.47
C ALA A 218 14.23 -34.11 -15.44
N GLN A 219 13.87 -35.17 -16.16
CA GLN A 219 14.74 -35.78 -17.18
C GLN A 219 14.91 -34.84 -18.38
N ALA A 220 13.83 -34.18 -18.82
CA ALA A 220 13.87 -33.22 -19.92
C ALA A 220 14.75 -32.01 -19.62
N LEU A 221 14.67 -31.45 -18.41
CA LEU A 221 15.54 -30.36 -17.94
C LEU A 221 17.02 -30.78 -17.94
N SER A 222 17.33 -31.95 -17.38
CA SER A 222 18.69 -32.50 -17.34
C SER A 222 19.25 -32.76 -18.74
N ALA A 223 18.44 -33.35 -19.64
CA ALA A 223 18.82 -33.58 -21.04
C ALA A 223 19.08 -32.28 -21.81
N ALA A 224 18.40 -31.19 -21.45
CA ALA A 224 18.67 -29.86 -21.99
C ALA A 224 19.91 -29.18 -21.37
N GLY A 225 20.60 -29.84 -20.43
CA GLY A 225 21.79 -29.34 -19.76
C GLY A 225 21.50 -28.32 -18.65
N LEU A 226 20.27 -28.28 -18.13
CA LEU A 226 19.87 -27.41 -17.03
C LEU A 226 20.03 -28.14 -15.68
N VAL A 227 20.70 -27.48 -14.74
CA VAL A 227 20.81 -27.95 -13.35
C VAL A 227 19.64 -27.39 -12.54
N THR A 228 18.80 -28.25 -11.98
CA THR A 228 17.74 -27.82 -11.06
C THR A 228 18.33 -27.46 -9.71
N THR A 229 18.30 -26.17 -9.36
CA THR A 229 18.89 -25.63 -8.12
C THR A 229 17.91 -25.62 -6.95
N PHE A 230 16.61 -25.52 -7.25
CA PHE A 230 15.54 -25.56 -6.26
C PHE A 230 14.23 -26.06 -6.89
N THR A 231 13.44 -26.80 -6.12
CA THR A 231 12.09 -27.23 -6.49
C THR A 231 11.12 -26.91 -5.34
N ALA A 232 10.19 -25.99 -5.55
CA ALA A 232 9.08 -25.77 -4.63
C ALA A 232 7.97 -26.79 -4.87
N LYS A 233 7.65 -27.60 -3.85
CA LYS A 233 6.53 -28.57 -3.89
C LYS A 233 5.40 -28.22 -2.93
N THR A 234 5.71 -27.40 -1.93
CA THR A 234 4.80 -26.99 -0.86
C THR A 234 4.87 -25.48 -0.65
N GLU A 235 3.85 -24.91 0.00
CA GLU A 235 3.86 -23.50 0.42
C GLU A 235 5.03 -23.20 1.36
N LYS A 236 5.44 -24.17 2.20
CA LYS A 236 6.60 -24.04 3.09
C LYS A 236 7.90 -23.86 2.33
N ASP A 237 8.08 -24.58 1.21
CA ASP A 237 9.29 -24.42 0.37
C ASP A 237 9.37 -23.00 -0.20
N ILE A 238 8.22 -22.45 -0.62
CA ILE A 238 8.13 -21.09 -1.15
C ILE A 238 8.46 -20.07 -0.07
N VAL A 239 7.77 -20.14 1.08
CA VAL A 239 7.94 -19.17 2.17
C VAL A 239 9.39 -19.13 2.64
N GLY A 240 9.99 -20.28 2.92
CA GLY A 240 11.37 -20.34 3.40
C GLY A 240 12.38 -19.79 2.39
N ASN A 241 12.22 -20.12 1.11
CA ASN A 241 13.13 -19.65 0.07
C ASN A 241 12.97 -18.16 -0.23
N MET A 242 11.73 -17.68 -0.33
CA MET A 242 11.42 -16.26 -0.56
C MET A 242 11.90 -15.39 0.59
N LEU A 243 11.70 -15.81 1.85
CA LEU A 243 12.22 -15.11 3.03
C LEU A 243 13.75 -15.02 3.00
N THR A 244 14.43 -16.10 2.61
CA THR A 244 15.89 -16.12 2.47
C THR A 244 16.38 -15.12 1.42
N MET A 245 15.69 -15.02 0.28
CA MET A 245 16.05 -14.10 -0.79
C MET A 245 15.74 -12.63 -0.45
N ALA A 246 14.58 -12.36 0.15
CA ALA A 246 14.12 -11.01 0.44
C ALA A 246 14.70 -10.43 1.74
N GLY A 247 15.15 -11.27 2.67
CA GLY A 247 15.70 -10.84 3.97
C GLY A 247 14.68 -10.19 4.92
N SER A 248 13.39 -10.31 4.59
CA SER A 248 12.26 -9.88 5.42
C SER A 248 10.99 -10.62 5.00
N SER A 249 10.06 -10.77 5.94
CA SER A 249 8.79 -11.47 5.67
C SER A 249 7.74 -10.52 5.10
N THR A 250 7.49 -10.65 3.80
CA THR A 250 6.39 -9.97 3.09
C THR A 250 5.39 -11.02 2.58
N THR A 251 4.13 -10.88 2.94
CA THR A 251 3.04 -11.78 2.52
C THR A 251 1.91 -10.99 1.85
N CYS A 252 1.70 -11.27 0.57
CA CYS A 252 0.61 -10.72 -0.23
C CYS A 252 -0.54 -11.74 -0.26
N LEU A 253 -1.61 -11.46 0.49
CA LEU A 253 -2.76 -12.33 0.61
C LEU A 253 -3.83 -12.01 -0.43
N PHE A 254 -4.40 -12.99 -1.11
CA PHE A 254 -5.49 -12.79 -2.07
C PHE A 254 -6.75 -13.58 -1.71
N SER A 255 -7.94 -13.03 -2.01
CA SER A 255 -9.22 -13.71 -1.78
C SER A 255 -9.58 -14.73 -2.86
N ASP A 256 -9.16 -14.49 -4.10
CA ASP A 256 -9.49 -15.27 -5.29
C ASP A 256 -8.35 -15.21 -6.33
N LYS A 257 -8.30 -16.20 -7.23
CA LYS A 257 -7.23 -16.32 -8.22
C LYS A 257 -6.98 -15.07 -9.07
N ALA A 258 -7.98 -14.27 -9.44
CA ALA A 258 -7.75 -13.09 -10.27
C ALA A 258 -6.96 -12.05 -9.46
N ARG A 259 -7.33 -11.80 -8.20
CA ARG A 259 -6.60 -10.88 -7.31
C ARG A 259 -5.16 -11.30 -7.01
N SER A 260 -4.76 -12.53 -7.33
CA SER A 260 -3.34 -12.94 -7.26
C SER A 260 -2.44 -12.12 -8.18
N LEU A 261 -2.94 -11.56 -9.30
CA LEU A 261 -2.11 -10.79 -10.24
C LEU A 261 -1.52 -9.53 -9.58
N ALA A 262 -2.37 -8.73 -8.94
CA ALA A 262 -1.93 -7.54 -8.21
C ALA A 262 -1.04 -7.92 -7.00
N ALA A 263 -1.36 -9.02 -6.32
CA ALA A 263 -0.53 -9.58 -5.26
C ALA A 263 0.86 -9.99 -5.76
N SER A 264 0.97 -10.54 -6.96
CA SER A 264 2.25 -10.87 -7.60
C SER A 264 3.03 -9.63 -8.00
N VAL A 265 2.37 -8.57 -8.46
CA VAL A 265 3.04 -7.29 -8.72
C VAL A 265 3.62 -6.71 -7.43
N ALA A 266 2.86 -6.72 -6.33
CA ALA A 266 3.35 -6.30 -5.01
C ALA A 266 4.50 -7.19 -4.50
N GLY A 267 4.35 -8.51 -4.60
CA GLY A 267 5.39 -9.46 -4.24
C GLY A 267 6.67 -9.26 -5.04
N ALA A 268 6.57 -8.97 -6.34
CA ALA A 268 7.71 -8.64 -7.21
C ALA A 268 8.33 -7.29 -6.85
N CYS A 269 7.54 -6.33 -6.38
CA CYS A 269 8.04 -5.02 -5.96
C CYS A 269 8.82 -5.08 -4.64
N TYR A 270 8.36 -5.89 -3.69
CA TYR A 270 8.83 -5.83 -2.30
C TYR A 270 9.52 -7.10 -1.81
N GLY A 271 9.62 -8.12 -2.65
CA GLY A 271 10.18 -9.43 -2.30
C GLY A 271 9.29 -10.15 -1.30
N GLY A 272 8.18 -10.73 -1.78
CA GLY A 272 7.19 -11.36 -0.91
C GLY A 272 6.54 -12.61 -1.50
N THR A 273 5.81 -13.33 -0.66
CA THR A 273 5.03 -14.50 -1.08
C THR A 273 3.62 -14.10 -1.48
N VAL A 274 3.01 -14.86 -2.38
CA VAL A 274 1.62 -14.69 -2.79
C VAL A 274 0.81 -15.87 -2.28
N MET A 275 -0.12 -15.65 -1.37
CA MET A 275 -0.85 -16.73 -0.68
C MET A 275 -2.35 -16.47 -0.67
N LYS A 276 -3.17 -17.52 -0.83
CA LYS A 276 -4.60 -17.40 -0.62
C LYS A 276 -4.87 -17.17 0.88
N VAL A 277 -5.83 -16.30 1.21
CA VAL A 277 -6.25 -16.12 2.60
C VAL A 277 -6.78 -17.46 3.16
N PRO A 278 -6.22 -17.99 4.26
CA PRO A 278 -6.68 -19.25 4.85
C PRO A 278 -8.15 -19.18 5.27
N SER A 279 -8.94 -20.20 4.93
CA SER A 279 -10.40 -20.23 5.18
C SER A 279 -10.78 -20.10 6.65
N GLY A 280 -9.97 -20.63 7.58
CA GLY A 280 -10.17 -20.48 9.02
C GLY A 280 -10.03 -19.02 9.48
N ILE A 281 -9.04 -18.30 8.94
CA ILE A 281 -8.81 -16.87 9.24
C ILE A 281 -9.95 -16.02 8.65
N THR A 282 -10.40 -16.34 7.44
CA THR A 282 -11.58 -15.73 6.80
C THR A 282 -12.83 -15.88 7.68
N ALA A 283 -13.10 -17.09 8.18
CA ALA A 283 -14.24 -17.35 9.04
C ALA A 283 -14.17 -16.58 10.37
N LEU A 284 -13.00 -16.51 10.99
CA LEU A 284 -12.77 -15.71 12.21
C LEU A 284 -12.95 -14.21 11.95
N SER A 285 -12.48 -13.71 10.80
CA SER A 285 -12.64 -12.31 10.41
C SER A 285 -14.11 -11.93 10.24
N VAL A 286 -14.91 -12.76 9.57
CA VAL A 286 -16.37 -12.56 9.46
C VAL A 286 -17.05 -12.59 10.83
N LYS A 287 -16.62 -13.49 11.72
CA LYS A 287 -17.16 -13.56 13.08
C LYS A 287 -16.82 -12.29 13.88
N ALA A 288 -15.58 -11.84 13.84
CA ALA A 288 -15.12 -10.62 14.54
C ALA A 288 -15.93 -9.40 14.10
N PHE A 289 -16.09 -9.22 12.78
CA PHE A 289 -16.83 -8.08 12.24
C PHE A 289 -18.30 -8.07 12.72
N LYS A 290 -18.95 -9.25 12.77
CA LYS A 290 -20.33 -9.37 13.27
C LYS A 290 -20.46 -9.17 14.79
N SER A 291 -19.37 -9.28 15.53
CA SER A 291 -19.35 -9.11 17.00
C SER A 291 -18.99 -7.70 17.45
N ILE A 292 -18.70 -6.77 16.54
CA ILE A 292 -18.41 -5.36 16.89
C ILE A 292 -19.56 -4.79 17.71
N ASN A 293 -19.22 -4.09 18.81
CA ASN A 293 -20.22 -3.51 19.70
C ASN A 293 -21.09 -2.47 18.95
N PRO A 294 -22.43 -2.57 19.01
CA PRO A 294 -23.33 -1.58 18.42
C PRO A 294 -23.09 -0.12 18.87
N LEU A 295 -22.54 0.12 20.07
CA LEU A 295 -22.17 1.47 20.53
C LEU A 295 -21.09 2.12 19.65
N LEU A 296 -20.28 1.31 18.97
CA LEU A 296 -19.26 1.77 18.04
C LEU A 296 -19.80 1.92 16.60
N MET A 297 -21.11 1.84 16.41
CA MET A 297 -21.77 1.93 15.09
C MET A 297 -22.57 3.23 14.94
N SER A 298 -21.95 4.35 15.29
CA SER A 298 -22.47 5.72 15.21
C SER A 298 -21.74 6.55 14.15
N ASP A 299 -22.45 7.46 13.48
CA ASP A 299 -21.88 8.42 12.53
C ASP A 299 -21.19 9.62 13.21
N ARG A 300 -21.32 9.72 14.53
CA ARG A 300 -20.65 10.71 15.36
C ARG A 300 -19.49 10.11 16.15
N LYS A 301 -18.45 10.93 16.32
CA LYS A 301 -17.34 10.66 17.23
C LYS A 301 -17.84 10.44 18.66
N LEU A 302 -17.14 9.58 19.39
CA LEU A 302 -17.38 9.36 20.82
C LEU A 302 -16.75 10.49 21.64
N GLU A 303 -17.44 10.92 22.69
CA GLU A 303 -16.99 12.03 23.54
C GLU A 303 -15.76 11.70 24.41
N ALA A 304 -15.40 10.42 24.53
CA ALA A 304 -14.26 9.93 25.29
C ALA A 304 -13.79 8.56 24.75
N PRO A 305 -12.55 8.15 25.07
CA PRO A 305 -12.06 6.80 24.76
C PRO A 305 -12.98 5.69 25.27
N TYR A 306 -13.12 4.63 24.48
CA TYR A 306 -13.97 3.49 24.81
C TYR A 306 -13.13 2.24 25.08
N VAL A 307 -13.51 1.46 26.10
CA VAL A 307 -12.90 0.15 26.36
C VAL A 307 -13.96 -0.90 26.14
N GLU A 308 -13.75 -1.78 25.15
CA GLU A 308 -14.72 -2.79 24.77
C GLU A 308 -14.70 -4.02 25.68
N ASP A 309 -15.79 -4.79 25.66
CA ASP A 309 -15.86 -6.08 26.33
C ASP A 309 -14.73 -7.02 25.85
N PRO A 310 -14.02 -7.70 26.78
CA PRO A 310 -12.94 -8.63 26.44
C PRO A 310 -13.31 -9.74 25.44
N GLY A 311 -14.59 -10.08 25.29
CA GLY A 311 -15.07 -11.08 24.34
C GLY A 311 -14.94 -10.67 22.88
N VAL A 312 -15.10 -9.37 22.57
CA VAL A 312 -14.97 -8.86 21.18
C VAL A 312 -13.49 -8.78 20.81
N THR A 313 -12.66 -8.19 21.67
CA THR A 313 -11.20 -8.11 21.49
C THR A 313 -10.54 -9.49 21.43
N ARG A 314 -11.10 -10.49 22.14
CA ARG A 314 -10.67 -11.90 22.02
C ARG A 314 -10.85 -12.48 20.62
N THR A 315 -11.85 -12.03 19.84
CA THR A 315 -12.05 -12.58 18.49
C THR A 315 -11.02 -12.01 17.51
N GLU A 316 -10.66 -10.73 17.60
CA GLU A 316 -9.55 -10.14 16.84
C GLU A 316 -8.19 -10.76 17.23
N GLN A 317 -8.00 -11.03 18.52
CA GLN A 317 -6.84 -11.79 18.99
C GLN A 317 -6.78 -13.21 18.43
N GLN A 318 -7.91 -13.92 18.33
CA GLN A 318 -7.98 -15.24 17.68
C GLN A 318 -7.61 -15.20 16.20
N ILE A 319 -7.93 -14.10 15.49
CA ILE A 319 -7.48 -13.90 14.10
C ILE A 319 -5.95 -13.84 14.06
N ALA A 320 -5.34 -13.00 14.91
CA ALA A 320 -3.89 -12.85 14.97
C ALA A 320 -3.20 -14.19 15.33
N ASP A 321 -3.68 -14.89 16.35
CA ASP A 321 -3.17 -16.20 16.76
C ASP A 321 -3.24 -17.23 15.62
N SER A 322 -4.38 -17.27 14.92
CA SER A 322 -4.56 -18.18 13.79
C SER A 322 -3.65 -17.82 12.62
N PHE A 323 -3.44 -16.54 12.35
CA PHE A 323 -2.55 -16.08 11.28
C PHE A 323 -1.09 -16.42 11.59
N TYR A 324 -0.60 -16.05 12.77
CA TYR A 324 0.78 -16.31 13.17
C TYR A 324 1.04 -17.81 13.39
N GLY A 325 0.06 -18.59 13.86
CA GLY A 325 0.16 -20.04 13.88
C GLY A 325 0.31 -20.67 12.48
N TRP A 326 -0.45 -20.17 11.50
CA TRP A 326 -0.32 -20.59 10.10
C TRP A 326 1.04 -20.17 9.51
N LEU A 327 1.43 -18.91 9.68
CA LEU A 327 2.69 -18.36 9.15
C LEU A 327 3.91 -19.07 9.75
N ALA A 328 3.90 -19.33 11.07
CA ALA A 328 4.93 -20.12 11.76
C ALA A 328 5.02 -21.55 11.22
N GLY A 329 3.88 -22.18 10.92
CA GLY A 329 3.82 -23.51 10.30
C GLY A 329 4.51 -23.57 8.93
N LEU A 330 4.50 -22.46 8.20
CA LEU A 330 5.22 -22.28 6.94
C LEU A 330 6.68 -21.82 7.11
N GLY A 331 7.09 -21.45 8.33
CA GLY A 331 8.41 -20.88 8.59
C GLY A 331 8.59 -19.46 8.08
N GLY A 332 7.50 -18.67 8.04
CA GLY A 332 7.49 -17.31 7.49
C GLY A 332 7.54 -16.18 8.52
N GLU A 333 7.57 -16.48 9.81
CA GLU A 333 7.73 -15.43 10.84
C GLU A 333 9.14 -14.83 10.77
N ASP A 334 9.24 -13.51 10.95
CA ASP A 334 10.53 -12.83 11.10
C ASP A 334 10.72 -12.46 12.58
N ALA A 335 11.64 -13.14 13.26
CA ALA A 335 11.88 -12.90 14.69
C ALA A 335 12.54 -11.54 14.99
N SER A 336 13.00 -10.83 13.96
CA SER A 336 13.80 -9.60 14.09
C SER A 336 13.09 -8.34 13.62
N LYS A 337 12.00 -8.48 12.86
CA LYS A 337 11.27 -7.39 12.22
C LYS A 337 9.79 -7.72 12.20
N LEU A 338 8.96 -6.67 12.19
CA LEU A 338 7.55 -6.85 11.85
C LEU A 338 7.41 -7.38 10.42
N GLU A 339 6.43 -8.25 10.22
CA GLU A 339 6.04 -8.69 8.88
C GLU A 339 5.42 -7.53 8.07
N THR A 340 5.43 -7.65 6.76
CA THR A 340 4.58 -6.84 5.87
C THR A 340 3.44 -7.70 5.35
N VAL A 341 2.20 -7.26 5.53
CA VAL A 341 1.02 -8.00 5.06
C VAL A 341 0.15 -7.10 4.19
N MET A 342 -0.08 -7.50 2.94
CA MET A 342 -0.94 -6.78 2.00
C MET A 342 -2.12 -7.68 1.61
N VAL A 343 -3.34 -7.24 1.87
CA VAL A 343 -4.56 -8.04 1.64
C VAL A 343 -5.30 -7.55 0.40
N PHE A 344 -5.32 -8.34 -0.66
CA PHE A 344 -6.04 -8.08 -1.91
C PHE A 344 -7.44 -8.69 -1.83
N ALA A 345 -8.39 -7.92 -1.30
CA ALA A 345 -9.78 -8.30 -1.14
C ALA A 345 -10.68 -7.08 -0.88
N ALA A 346 -11.94 -7.13 -1.33
CA ALA A 346 -12.88 -6.01 -1.30
C ALA A 346 -13.30 -5.46 0.09
N GLY A 347 -12.95 -6.13 1.20
CA GLY A 347 -13.13 -5.56 2.54
C GLY A 347 -14.51 -5.74 3.16
N SER A 348 -15.36 -6.59 2.60
CA SER A 348 -16.72 -6.81 3.12
C SER A 348 -16.93 -8.23 3.64
N VAL A 349 -17.91 -8.38 4.53
CA VAL A 349 -18.44 -9.70 4.95
C VAL A 349 -18.90 -10.53 3.75
N THR A 350 -19.51 -9.89 2.75
CA THR A 350 -20.00 -10.55 1.53
C THR A 350 -18.85 -11.09 0.68
N SER A 351 -17.71 -10.39 0.63
CA SER A 351 -16.49 -10.84 -0.04
C SER A 351 -15.67 -11.86 0.78
N GLY A 352 -16.13 -12.22 1.97
CA GLY A 352 -15.48 -13.19 2.86
C GLY A 352 -14.33 -12.62 3.71
N VAL A 353 -13.65 -11.57 3.29
CA VAL A 353 -12.48 -11.01 4.00
C VAL A 353 -12.74 -9.58 4.48
N PRO A 354 -13.39 -9.37 5.65
CA PRO A 354 -13.66 -8.04 6.20
C PRO A 354 -12.40 -7.39 6.82
N LEU A 355 -12.51 -6.11 7.17
CA LEU A 355 -11.40 -5.25 7.62
C LEU A 355 -10.77 -5.61 8.96
N THR A 356 -11.44 -6.46 9.74
CA THR A 356 -10.92 -6.95 11.02
C THR A 356 -9.64 -7.75 10.84
N LEU A 357 -9.37 -8.33 9.66
CA LEU A 357 -8.16 -9.09 9.41
C LEU A 357 -6.91 -8.22 9.57
N GLU A 358 -6.69 -7.25 8.69
CA GLU A 358 -5.50 -6.39 8.71
C GLU A 358 -5.38 -5.61 10.03
N ARG A 359 -6.50 -5.16 10.61
CA ARG A 359 -6.48 -4.49 11.91
C ARG A 359 -5.97 -5.42 13.02
N SER A 360 -6.35 -6.71 13.00
CA SER A 360 -5.88 -7.70 13.98
C SER A 360 -4.40 -8.00 13.87
N LEU A 361 -3.79 -7.77 12.69
CA LEU A 361 -2.39 -8.08 12.47
C LEU A 361 -1.44 -6.95 12.83
N ILE A 362 -1.93 -5.72 13.06
CA ILE A 362 -1.06 -4.55 13.30
C ILE A 362 -0.09 -4.79 14.46
N GLY A 363 1.21 -4.56 14.19
CA GLY A 363 2.29 -4.62 15.16
C GLY A 363 2.73 -3.26 15.70
N ASP A 364 3.71 -3.26 16.59
CA ASP A 364 4.34 -2.05 17.13
C ASP A 364 5.78 -1.90 16.58
N PRO A 365 6.06 -0.94 15.68
CA PRO A 365 7.39 -0.74 15.13
C PRO A 365 8.47 -0.43 16.19
N ARG A 366 8.09 -0.05 17.42
CA ARG A 366 9.03 0.15 18.55
C ARG A 366 9.45 -1.17 19.20
N LYS A 367 8.73 -2.26 18.92
CA LYS A 367 8.99 -3.62 19.42
C LYS A 367 8.98 -4.62 18.26
N PRO A 368 9.94 -4.52 17.33
CA PRO A 368 9.96 -5.32 16.11
C PRO A 368 10.16 -6.82 16.34
N THR A 369 10.47 -7.25 17.57
CA THR A 369 10.59 -8.66 17.96
C THR A 369 9.26 -9.26 18.46
N ASP A 370 8.26 -8.42 18.76
CA ASP A 370 6.91 -8.89 19.06
C ASP A 370 6.22 -9.25 17.75
N ARG A 371 5.34 -10.26 17.79
CA ARG A 371 4.49 -10.58 16.64
C ARG A 371 3.65 -9.36 16.26
N GLY A 372 3.62 -9.07 14.96
CA GLY A 372 2.78 -8.04 14.40
C GLY A 372 3.28 -7.60 13.02
N ALA A 373 2.40 -6.99 12.25
CA ALA A 373 2.65 -6.64 10.87
C ALA A 373 2.41 -5.16 10.60
N ILE A 374 3.10 -4.66 9.59
CA ILE A 374 2.70 -3.49 8.84
C ILE A 374 1.66 -3.96 7.81
N ALA A 375 0.37 -3.77 8.13
CA ALA A 375 -0.73 -4.34 7.37
C ALA A 375 -1.49 -3.30 6.53
N SER A 376 -1.97 -3.70 5.35
CA SER A 376 -2.83 -2.89 4.47
C SER A 376 -3.79 -3.71 3.63
N ARG A 377 -4.73 -3.03 2.97
CA ARG A 377 -5.73 -3.61 2.08
C ARG A 377 -5.73 -2.96 0.69
N MET A 378 -5.81 -3.79 -0.32
CA MET A 378 -6.09 -3.43 -1.71
C MET A 378 -7.52 -3.85 -2.07
N PRO A 379 -8.50 -2.93 -2.06
CA PRO A 379 -9.92 -3.28 -2.06
C PRO A 379 -10.55 -3.39 -3.46
N GLY A 380 -9.82 -3.02 -4.52
CA GLY A 380 -10.36 -3.00 -5.88
C GLY A 380 -10.70 -4.37 -6.46
N SER A 381 -11.21 -4.36 -7.68
CA SER A 381 -11.17 -5.49 -8.61
C SER A 381 -9.72 -5.94 -8.89
N CYS A 382 -9.53 -7.07 -9.56
CA CYS A 382 -8.18 -7.49 -9.99
C CYS A 382 -7.53 -6.38 -10.82
N LEU A 383 -8.27 -5.86 -11.80
CA LEU A 383 -7.78 -4.89 -12.78
C LEU A 383 -7.40 -3.56 -12.11
N GLU A 384 -8.25 -3.06 -11.19
CA GLU A 384 -7.97 -1.83 -10.45
C GLU A 384 -6.76 -1.98 -9.52
N ASN A 385 -6.65 -3.10 -8.80
CA ASN A 385 -5.55 -3.30 -7.85
C ASN A 385 -4.17 -3.36 -8.53
N ILE A 386 -4.09 -3.79 -9.79
CA ILE A 386 -2.84 -3.74 -10.58
C ILE A 386 -2.42 -2.28 -10.78
N ALA A 387 -3.36 -1.38 -11.10
CA ALA A 387 -3.05 0.05 -11.21
C ALA A 387 -2.67 0.66 -9.86
N TYR A 388 -3.37 0.29 -8.78
CA TYR A 388 -3.09 0.81 -7.43
C TYR A 388 -1.65 0.52 -7.02
N ILE A 389 -1.21 -0.74 -7.18
CA ILE A 389 0.16 -1.12 -6.79
C ILE A 389 1.21 -0.52 -7.73
N ASN A 390 0.95 -0.40 -9.04
CA ASN A 390 1.88 0.28 -9.95
C ASN A 390 2.05 1.76 -9.54
N ARG A 391 0.95 2.43 -9.21
CA ARG A 391 0.97 3.84 -8.81
C ARG A 391 1.80 4.07 -7.56
N THR A 392 1.63 3.23 -6.53
CA THR A 392 2.36 3.37 -5.26
C THR A 392 3.81 2.94 -5.38
N SER A 393 4.08 1.83 -6.08
CA SER A 393 5.45 1.36 -6.29
C SER A 393 6.26 2.32 -7.17
N LEU A 394 5.65 3.02 -8.14
CA LEU A 394 6.26 4.07 -8.96
C LEU A 394 6.01 5.49 -8.42
N TYR A 395 5.57 5.64 -7.16
CA TYR A 395 5.14 6.92 -6.60
C TYR A 395 6.19 8.03 -6.75
N ARG A 396 7.48 7.72 -6.53
CA ARG A 396 8.59 8.67 -6.70
C ARG A 396 8.70 9.27 -8.09
N ALA A 397 8.23 8.59 -9.13
CA ALA A 397 8.14 9.14 -10.48
C ALA A 397 6.83 9.89 -10.70
N LEU A 398 5.71 9.26 -10.31
CA LEU A 398 4.36 9.69 -10.65
C LEU A 398 3.84 10.88 -9.85
N ILE A 399 4.31 11.09 -8.62
CA ILE A 399 3.84 12.20 -7.78
C ILE A 399 4.15 13.56 -8.41
N PHE A 400 5.17 13.68 -9.25
CA PHE A 400 5.51 14.93 -9.94
C PHE A 400 4.57 15.30 -11.09
N SER A 401 3.60 14.44 -11.42
CA SER A 401 2.48 14.78 -12.30
C SER A 401 1.38 15.53 -11.55
N ASN A 402 1.40 15.51 -10.21
CA ASN A 402 0.57 16.33 -9.37
C ASN A 402 1.07 17.79 -9.38
N PRO A 403 0.24 18.78 -9.76
CA PRO A 403 0.65 20.17 -9.87
C PRO A 403 1.11 20.77 -8.54
N ARG A 404 0.61 20.23 -7.42
CA ARG A 404 0.85 20.71 -6.05
C ARG A 404 1.31 19.55 -5.17
N TRP A 405 2.26 18.77 -5.66
CA TRP A 405 2.79 17.58 -5.00
C TRP A 405 3.42 17.80 -3.61
N ASN A 406 3.70 19.05 -3.20
CA ASN A 406 4.19 19.41 -1.87
C ASN A 406 3.12 20.13 -1.01
N ARG A 407 1.87 20.14 -1.46
CA ARG A 407 0.72 20.68 -0.73
C ARG A 407 0.10 19.61 0.18
N ILE A 408 -0.34 20.02 1.35
CA ILE A 408 -1.09 19.21 2.31
C ILE A 408 -2.44 19.89 2.51
N THR A 409 -3.52 19.14 2.37
CA THR A 409 -4.88 19.62 2.55
C THR A 409 -5.35 19.24 3.95
N MET A 410 -5.78 20.18 4.76
CA MET A 410 -6.31 19.92 6.11
C MET A 410 -7.76 20.37 6.20
N THR A 411 -8.67 19.41 6.40
CA THR A 411 -10.07 19.67 6.65
C THR A 411 -10.38 19.58 8.13
N MET A 412 -10.83 20.67 8.75
CA MET A 412 -10.96 20.81 10.20
C MET A 412 -12.38 21.22 10.57
N VAL A 413 -13.26 20.23 10.67
CA VAL A 413 -14.71 20.39 10.92
C VAL A 413 -15.10 19.86 12.30
N ALA A 414 -14.52 18.75 12.74
CA ALA A 414 -14.70 18.23 14.09
C ALA A 414 -13.37 17.70 14.64
N TYR A 415 -12.72 18.46 15.51
CA TYR A 415 -11.33 18.25 15.94
C TYR A 415 -11.08 18.65 17.39
N GLU A 416 -10.08 18.03 18.00
CA GLU A 416 -9.61 18.29 19.35
C GLU A 416 -8.51 19.35 19.37
N CYS A 417 -8.63 20.31 20.28
CA CYS A 417 -7.82 21.52 20.24
C CYS A 417 -7.56 22.16 21.62
N GLN A 418 -7.86 21.44 22.71
CA GLN A 418 -7.61 21.95 24.05
C GLN A 418 -6.11 22.08 24.33
N ASN A 419 -5.73 23.22 24.95
CA ASN A 419 -4.36 23.53 25.41
C ASN A 419 -4.36 24.18 26.81
N THR A 420 -5.18 23.73 27.76
CA THR A 420 -5.18 24.34 29.10
C THR A 420 -5.15 23.32 30.22
N SER A 421 -3.94 23.02 30.72
CA SER A 421 -3.77 22.57 32.09
C SER A 421 -3.94 23.79 33.02
N SER A 422 -5.09 23.92 33.67
CA SER A 422 -5.19 24.70 34.92
C SER A 422 -4.64 23.93 36.13
N SER A 423 -4.23 22.67 35.94
CA SER A 423 -3.46 21.93 36.94
C SER A 423 -2.01 22.38 36.92
N SER A 424 -1.55 22.94 38.03
CA SER A 424 -0.14 23.23 38.35
C SER A 424 0.77 21.98 38.37
N THR A 425 0.22 20.80 38.10
CA THR A 425 0.94 19.60 37.70
C THR A 425 0.87 19.53 36.19
N GLY A 426 1.96 19.83 35.48
CA GLY A 426 2.03 19.76 34.01
C GLY A 426 1.57 18.40 33.46
N PRO A 427 1.45 18.25 32.13
CA PRO A 427 1.06 16.99 31.51
C PRO A 427 1.96 15.90 32.08
N THR A 428 1.39 14.99 32.87
CA THR A 428 2.15 13.83 33.34
C THR A 428 2.44 13.01 32.10
N GLU A 429 3.73 12.92 31.74
CA GLU A 429 4.21 12.02 30.70
C GLU A 429 3.52 10.65 30.85
N ALA A 430 3.00 10.11 29.74
CA ALA A 430 2.52 8.72 29.58
C ALA A 430 1.06 8.35 29.95
N ASN A 431 0.06 9.09 29.48
CA ASN A 431 -1.34 8.61 29.56
C ASN A 431 -1.98 8.08 28.25
N ASP A 432 -1.25 7.97 27.14
CA ASP A 432 -1.62 7.25 25.89
C ASP A 432 -3.11 7.38 25.48
N GLY A 433 -3.61 8.63 25.37
CA GLY A 433 -4.97 8.92 24.91
C GLY A 433 -6.06 9.03 25.99
N LYS A 434 -5.82 8.65 27.26
CA LYS A 434 -6.77 8.92 28.38
C LYS A 434 -6.37 10.20 29.11
N ASN A 435 -7.20 11.24 29.11
CA ASN A 435 -6.88 12.55 29.71
C ASN A 435 -5.61 13.21 29.12
N HIS A 436 -5.22 12.86 27.88
CA HIS A 436 -4.14 13.56 27.18
C HIS A 436 -4.72 14.83 26.56
N ILE A 437 -4.10 15.97 26.83
CA ILE A 437 -4.50 17.26 26.25
C ILE A 437 -3.94 17.27 24.83
N VAL A 438 -4.79 17.06 23.83
CA VAL A 438 -4.38 16.98 22.42
C VAL A 438 -4.70 18.29 21.72
N ASN A 439 -3.75 18.80 20.96
CA ASN A 439 -4.05 19.84 19.97
C ASN A 439 -3.74 19.28 18.58
N GLU A 440 -4.78 18.86 17.85
CA GLU A 440 -4.64 18.23 16.52
C GLU A 440 -3.87 19.13 15.54
N PHE A 441 -3.96 20.45 15.69
CA PHE A 441 -3.24 21.40 14.85
C PHE A 441 -1.79 21.57 15.29
N TRP A 442 -1.58 22.01 16.52
CA TRP A 442 -0.31 22.58 16.97
C TRP A 442 0.57 21.59 17.72
N GLY A 443 -0.03 20.57 18.34
CA GLY A 443 0.61 19.76 19.37
C GLY A 443 0.75 20.55 20.68
N CYS A 444 1.54 20.03 21.63
CA CYS A 444 1.74 20.69 22.92
C CYS A 444 2.82 21.78 22.88
N SER A 445 2.52 22.99 23.36
CA SER A 445 3.41 24.16 23.30
C SER A 445 4.47 24.27 24.43
N THR A 446 4.53 23.34 25.38
CA THR A 446 5.38 23.48 26.60
C THR A 446 6.78 22.85 26.53
N GLY A 447 7.33 22.58 25.35
CA GLY A 447 8.79 22.47 25.18
C GLY A 447 9.43 21.12 25.49
N GLY A 448 8.76 20.01 25.19
CA GLY A 448 9.38 18.70 25.00
C GLY A 448 9.12 18.20 23.58
N TYR A 449 10.06 17.48 22.98
CA TYR A 449 9.93 16.84 21.65
C TYR A 449 8.82 15.76 21.56
N SER A 450 7.83 15.76 22.44
CA SER A 450 7.02 14.58 22.78
C SER A 450 5.53 14.65 22.42
N ASP A 451 5.04 15.72 21.78
CA ASP A 451 3.63 15.77 21.33
C ASP A 451 3.43 16.63 20.05
N PRO A 452 3.52 16.03 18.86
CA PRO A 452 3.43 16.74 17.58
C PRO A 452 1.98 17.14 17.24
N GLY A 453 1.78 18.26 16.55
CA GLY A 453 0.52 18.58 15.87
C GLY A 453 0.59 18.22 14.39
N VAL A 454 -0.53 17.95 13.74
CA VAL A 454 -0.56 17.61 12.31
C VAL A 454 -0.04 18.80 11.47
N TYR A 455 -0.55 20.00 11.71
CA TYR A 455 -0.11 21.20 11.00
C TYR A 455 1.35 21.54 11.30
N SER A 456 1.73 21.58 12.58
CA SER A 456 3.10 21.94 12.97
C SER A 456 4.13 20.97 12.38
N THR A 457 3.79 19.67 12.35
CA THR A 457 4.62 18.62 11.74
C THR A 457 4.95 18.88 10.27
N PHE A 458 3.92 19.11 9.44
CA PHE A 458 4.12 19.27 8.00
C PHE A 458 4.71 20.65 7.68
N LYS A 459 4.23 21.72 8.34
CA LYS A 459 4.80 23.06 8.16
C LYS A 459 6.29 23.11 8.48
N ASN A 460 6.71 22.52 9.60
CA ASN A 460 8.12 22.51 10.00
C ASN A 460 9.02 21.72 9.04
N ARG A 461 8.43 20.84 8.21
CA ARG A 461 9.13 20.07 7.17
C ARG A 461 9.01 20.69 5.77
N GLY A 462 8.49 21.92 5.67
CA GLY A 462 8.50 22.70 4.44
C GLY A 462 7.35 22.42 3.46
N TYR A 463 6.30 21.72 3.91
CA TYR A 463 5.11 21.53 3.10
C TYR A 463 4.27 22.82 3.04
N ASN A 464 3.60 23.03 1.91
CA ASN A 464 2.56 24.06 1.81
C ASN A 464 1.25 23.48 2.40
N ILE A 465 0.56 24.18 3.29
CA ILE A 465 -0.62 23.64 3.98
C ILE A 465 -1.86 24.46 3.66
N GLY A 466 -2.90 23.87 3.10
CA GLY A 466 -4.21 24.50 2.90
C GLY A 466 -5.21 24.09 3.97
N PHE A 467 -6.00 25.04 4.47
CA PHE A 467 -7.07 24.78 5.44
C PHE A 467 -8.43 24.89 4.81
N HIS A 468 -9.27 23.91 5.14
CA HIS A 468 -10.62 23.81 4.65
C HIS A 468 -11.59 23.33 5.72
N SER A 469 -12.83 23.73 5.53
CA SER A 469 -13.98 23.46 6.40
C SER A 469 -15.19 23.09 5.56
N GLY A 470 -15.26 23.59 4.33
CA GLY A 470 -16.39 23.39 3.44
C GLY A 470 -16.02 22.87 2.06
N ARG A 471 -17.03 22.27 1.44
CA ARG A 471 -16.94 21.61 0.15
C ARG A 471 -16.67 22.61 -0.99
N ASP A 472 -17.41 23.72 -1.00
CA ASP A 472 -17.40 24.73 -2.05
C ASP A 472 -16.65 25.98 -1.59
N ALA A 473 -15.97 26.67 -2.51
CA ALA A 473 -15.23 27.88 -2.19
C ALA A 473 -16.15 28.99 -1.65
N ASP A 474 -15.74 29.68 -0.58
CA ASP A 474 -16.25 31.04 -0.31
C ASP A 474 -15.37 32.06 -1.03
N MET A 475 -15.94 32.74 -2.01
CA MET A 475 -15.25 33.78 -2.77
C MET A 475 -14.92 35.03 -1.93
N ASN A 476 -15.42 35.11 -0.70
CA ASN A 476 -15.21 36.24 0.21
C ASN A 476 -14.24 35.93 1.36
N VAL A 477 -13.75 34.68 1.48
CA VAL A 477 -12.85 34.27 2.57
C VAL A 477 -11.47 33.95 2.00
N GLU A 478 -10.45 34.53 2.62
CA GLU A 478 -9.05 34.16 2.38
C GLU A 478 -8.63 33.09 3.38
N ASP A 479 -7.80 32.13 2.93
CA ASP A 479 -7.11 31.19 3.82
C ASP A 479 -6.43 31.99 4.95
N PRO A 480 -6.76 31.71 6.22
CA PRO A 480 -6.30 32.53 7.35
C PRO A 480 -4.78 32.52 7.53
N ILE A 481 -4.08 31.54 6.92
CA ILE A 481 -2.63 31.37 7.02
C ILE A 481 -1.92 31.80 5.73
N ASN A 482 -2.37 31.31 4.58
CA ASN A 482 -1.68 31.60 3.31
C ASN A 482 -2.20 32.84 2.58
N LYS A 483 -3.36 33.37 2.98
CA LYS A 483 -4.06 34.45 2.29
C LYS A 483 -4.34 34.14 0.80
N GLU A 484 -4.41 32.86 0.47
CA GLU A 484 -4.90 32.38 -0.83
C GLU A 484 -6.44 32.42 -0.80
N LYS A 485 -7.10 32.46 -1.97
CA LYS A 485 -8.56 32.31 -2.00
C LYS A 485 -8.94 30.96 -1.39
N ALA A 486 -9.94 30.92 -0.51
CA ALA A 486 -10.47 29.67 0.02
C ALA A 486 -11.09 28.85 -1.12
N TRP A 487 -10.31 27.94 -1.70
CA TRP A 487 -10.86 26.87 -2.52
C TRP A 487 -11.63 25.93 -1.61
N GLY A 488 -12.79 25.45 -2.03
CA GLY A 488 -13.40 24.34 -1.31
C GLY A 488 -12.55 23.08 -1.39
N ILE A 489 -12.73 22.16 -0.44
CA ILE A 489 -11.95 20.91 -0.31
C ILE A 489 -11.79 20.19 -1.67
N TRP A 490 -12.85 20.17 -2.48
CA TRP A 490 -12.87 19.41 -3.73
C TRP A 490 -12.04 20.04 -4.83
N GLN A 491 -12.07 21.37 -4.93
CA GLN A 491 -11.25 22.07 -5.90
C GLN A 491 -9.77 21.92 -5.52
N GLU A 492 -9.45 21.99 -4.23
CA GLU A 492 -8.10 21.72 -3.71
C GLU A 492 -7.59 20.33 -4.11
N LEU A 493 -8.40 19.28 -3.94
CA LEU A 493 -8.01 17.92 -4.31
C LEU A 493 -7.86 17.73 -5.82
N LYS A 494 -8.65 18.43 -6.64
CA LYS A 494 -8.53 18.43 -8.11
C LYS A 494 -7.28 19.16 -8.59
N ASP A 495 -6.97 20.31 -7.99
CA ASP A 495 -5.80 21.12 -8.35
C ASP A 495 -4.49 20.51 -7.81
N GLY A 496 -4.61 19.56 -6.89
CA GLY A 496 -3.54 18.68 -6.44
C GLY A 496 -3.23 18.85 -4.96
N THR A 497 -2.94 17.71 -4.33
CA THR A 497 -2.37 17.64 -2.98
C THR A 497 -1.51 16.39 -2.87
N ALA A 498 -0.48 16.41 -2.04
CA ALA A 498 0.28 15.21 -1.68
C ALA A 498 -0.53 14.31 -0.73
N TYR A 499 -1.21 14.95 0.22
CA TYR A 499 -1.88 14.29 1.33
C TYR A 499 -3.02 15.16 1.88
N GLY A 500 -4.20 14.57 2.00
CA GLY A 500 -5.37 15.16 2.66
C GLY A 500 -5.58 14.56 4.06
N TYR A 501 -5.64 15.41 5.08
CA TYR A 501 -6.09 15.06 6.42
C TYR A 501 -7.48 15.62 6.66
N PHE A 502 -8.45 14.76 6.98
CA PHE A 502 -9.86 15.12 7.15
C PHE A 502 -10.35 14.80 8.56
N SER A 503 -10.50 15.82 9.40
CA SER A 503 -11.05 15.70 10.75
C SER A 503 -12.50 16.18 10.78
N GLY A 504 -13.43 15.25 11.03
CA GLY A 504 -14.86 15.50 10.89
C GLY A 504 -15.72 14.34 11.38
N HIS A 505 -17.01 14.41 11.07
CA HIS A 505 -17.91 13.26 11.21
C HIS A 505 -17.94 12.44 9.93
N GLY A 506 -18.42 11.20 10.01
CA GLY A 506 -18.51 10.33 8.85
C GLY A 506 -19.55 9.24 9.01
N SER A 507 -20.00 8.69 7.90
CA SER A 507 -20.79 7.46 7.85
C SER A 507 -20.12 6.46 6.91
N THR A 508 -20.70 5.28 6.76
CA THR A 508 -20.24 4.32 5.74
C THR A 508 -20.36 4.87 4.31
N ASN A 509 -21.15 5.93 4.09
CA ASN A 509 -21.37 6.44 2.75
C ASN A 509 -20.95 7.89 2.56
N ALA A 510 -20.63 8.66 3.60
CA ALA A 510 -20.37 10.09 3.46
C ALA A 510 -19.34 10.62 4.45
N PHE A 511 -18.62 11.66 4.04
CA PHE A 511 -17.89 12.56 4.94
C PHE A 511 -18.71 13.83 5.14
N TYR A 512 -18.84 14.31 6.38
CA TYR A 512 -19.62 15.51 6.69
C TYR A 512 -18.72 16.74 6.76
N SER A 513 -18.86 17.64 5.77
CA SER A 513 -18.17 18.93 5.70
C SER A 513 -19.18 20.08 5.65
N MET A 514 -18.75 21.32 5.90
CA MET A 514 -19.60 22.48 5.62
C MET A 514 -19.92 22.55 4.11
N GLU A 515 -21.00 23.26 3.73
CA GLU A 515 -21.27 23.52 2.31
C GLU A 515 -20.24 24.51 1.75
N THR A 516 -20.07 25.63 2.45
CA THR A 516 -19.18 26.72 2.06
C THR A 516 -17.93 26.72 2.93
N ASP A 517 -16.78 26.87 2.28
CA ASP A 517 -15.49 26.85 2.93
C ASP A 517 -15.13 28.19 3.57
N ASN A 518 -15.00 28.18 4.89
CA ASN A 518 -14.58 29.30 5.71
C ASN A 518 -13.16 29.09 6.30
N GLY A 519 -12.36 28.18 5.71
CA GLY A 519 -11.03 27.83 6.20
C GLY A 519 -11.08 26.83 7.34
N ILE A 520 -11.33 27.27 8.58
CA ILE A 520 -11.37 26.37 9.75
C ILE A 520 -12.70 26.58 10.46
N VAL A 521 -13.41 25.50 10.81
CA VAL A 521 -14.61 25.61 11.64
C VAL A 521 -14.21 25.88 13.08
N ALA A 522 -14.90 26.78 13.76
CA ALA A 522 -14.81 26.90 15.20
C ALA A 522 -16.03 27.57 15.82
N ASP A 523 -16.13 27.38 17.13
CA ASP A 523 -17.19 27.94 17.95
C ASP A 523 -16.94 29.40 18.35
N GLU A 524 -15.69 29.86 18.28
CA GLU A 524 -15.24 31.20 18.69
C GLU A 524 -14.43 31.89 17.59
N GLU A 525 -13.96 33.13 17.76
CA GLU A 525 -13.13 33.82 16.76
C GLU A 525 -11.66 33.35 16.82
N PHE A 526 -11.03 33.11 15.65
CA PHE A 526 -9.65 32.62 15.58
C PHE A 526 -8.68 33.53 16.34
N GLY A 527 -7.91 32.94 17.26
CA GLY A 527 -6.94 33.67 18.08
C GLY A 527 -7.54 34.40 19.29
N SER A 528 -8.84 34.24 19.59
CA SER A 528 -9.43 34.69 20.85
C SER A 528 -8.84 33.91 22.04
N THR A 529 -9.00 34.42 23.26
CA THR A 529 -8.57 33.73 24.50
C THR A 529 -9.34 32.42 24.76
N HIS A 530 -10.43 32.22 24.04
CA HIS A 530 -11.36 31.11 24.13
C HIS A 530 -11.48 30.42 22.76
N TRP A 531 -10.44 30.55 21.92
CA TRP A 531 -10.30 29.74 20.73
C TRP A 531 -9.45 28.53 21.07
N PRO A 532 -9.96 27.30 20.92
CA PRO A 532 -11.34 26.91 20.57
C PRO A 532 -12.25 26.98 21.80
N SER A 533 -13.54 26.63 21.64
CA SER A 533 -14.58 26.66 22.69
C SER A 533 -14.06 26.34 24.09
N ALA A 534 -14.72 26.85 25.13
CA ALA A 534 -14.35 26.54 26.52
C ALA A 534 -14.23 25.03 26.84
N GLU A 535 -14.87 24.17 26.04
CA GLU A 535 -14.82 22.71 26.16
C GLU A 535 -13.62 22.06 25.44
N GLY A 536 -12.83 22.83 24.70
CA GLY A 536 -11.58 22.40 24.08
C GLY A 536 -11.72 21.72 22.72
N ARG A 537 -12.94 21.59 22.20
CA ARG A 537 -13.25 20.83 20.99
C ARG A 537 -14.19 21.61 20.09
N VAL A 538 -14.02 21.39 18.79
CA VAL A 538 -14.96 21.82 17.75
C VAL A 538 -15.75 20.59 17.32
N ASN A 539 -17.08 20.63 17.43
CA ASN A 539 -17.96 19.50 17.13
C ASN A 539 -19.07 19.89 16.14
N HIS A 540 -18.66 20.39 14.97
CA HIS A 540 -19.59 20.73 13.90
C HIS A 540 -19.81 19.55 12.95
N SER A 541 -20.99 19.51 12.35
CA SER A 541 -21.34 18.59 11.27
C SER A 541 -22.13 19.34 10.22
N GLY A 542 -21.59 19.42 9.00
CA GLY A 542 -22.33 19.93 7.85
C GLY A 542 -23.07 18.81 7.10
N PRO A 543 -23.58 19.06 5.88
CA PRO A 543 -24.20 17.99 5.09
C PRO A 543 -23.19 16.90 4.72
N GLY A 544 -23.72 15.68 4.58
CA GLY A 544 -22.94 14.54 4.13
C GLY A 544 -22.65 14.66 2.63
N TYR A 545 -21.39 14.49 2.27
CA TYR A 545 -20.97 14.35 0.88
C TYR A 545 -20.72 12.86 0.58
N GLU A 546 -21.64 12.26 -0.17
CA GLU A 546 -21.71 10.82 -0.36
C GLU A 546 -20.65 10.30 -1.34
N ALA A 547 -20.14 9.09 -1.11
CA ALA A 547 -19.17 8.43 -1.99
C ALA A 547 -19.59 8.41 -3.47
N SER A 548 -20.90 8.35 -3.75
CA SER A 548 -21.46 8.44 -5.11
C SER A 548 -21.20 9.81 -5.77
N GLN A 549 -21.25 10.88 -4.99
CA GLN A 549 -20.95 12.24 -5.42
C GLN A 549 -19.44 12.43 -5.56
N TRP A 550 -18.64 11.92 -4.61
CA TRP A 550 -17.18 11.89 -4.76
C TRP A 550 -16.77 11.18 -6.06
N ASP A 551 -17.41 10.05 -6.40
CA ASP A 551 -17.11 9.29 -7.62
C ASP A 551 -17.48 10.02 -8.91
N GLN A 552 -18.53 10.85 -8.87
CA GLN A 552 -18.96 11.68 -10.01
C GLN A 552 -18.09 12.90 -10.20
N ASP A 553 -17.70 13.54 -9.11
CA ASP A 553 -17.02 14.83 -9.14
C ASP A 553 -15.51 14.71 -9.31
N TYR A 554 -14.92 13.59 -8.89
CA TYR A 554 -13.47 13.41 -8.98
C TYR A 554 -12.99 13.06 -10.36
N THR A 555 -11.85 13.65 -10.65
CA THR A 555 -10.97 13.30 -11.76
C THR A 555 -9.74 12.61 -11.17
N ASN A 556 -8.63 12.58 -11.91
CA ASN A 556 -7.37 12.07 -11.38
C ASN A 556 -6.93 12.87 -10.13
N LEU A 557 -6.67 12.16 -9.03
CA LEU A 557 -6.12 12.68 -7.78
C LEU A 557 -4.58 12.72 -7.78
N HIS A 558 -3.95 12.34 -8.89
CA HIS A 558 -2.51 12.49 -9.13
C HIS A 558 -1.65 11.95 -7.98
N SER A 559 -1.95 10.72 -7.54
CA SER A 559 -1.23 10.02 -6.47
C SER A 559 -1.37 10.61 -5.06
N ALA A 560 -2.36 11.49 -4.82
CA ALA A 560 -2.64 11.99 -3.48
C ALA A 560 -2.94 10.87 -2.47
N GLY A 561 -2.57 11.06 -1.21
CA GLY A 561 -3.02 10.25 -0.09
C GLY A 561 -4.20 10.91 0.64
N ALA A 562 -4.98 10.12 1.38
CA ALA A 562 -6.01 10.66 2.26
C ALA A 562 -6.03 9.95 3.62
N ALA A 563 -6.41 10.68 4.67
CA ALA A 563 -6.66 10.10 5.97
C ALA A 563 -7.83 10.80 6.65
N PHE A 564 -8.79 10.02 7.13
CA PHE A 564 -10.02 10.54 7.70
C PHE A 564 -10.07 10.20 9.19
N ASN A 565 -9.93 11.22 10.02
CA ASN A 565 -10.35 11.18 11.42
C ASN A 565 -11.87 11.37 11.51
N ALA A 566 -12.60 10.37 10.99
CA ALA A 566 -14.05 10.36 10.90
C ALA A 566 -14.59 8.93 11.05
N CYS A 567 -15.84 8.82 11.50
CA CYS A 567 -16.46 7.56 11.89
C CYS A 567 -16.92 6.74 10.68
N LEU A 568 -16.86 5.42 10.77
CA LEU A 568 -17.48 4.44 9.86
C LEU A 568 -17.06 4.47 8.37
N ILE A 569 -16.25 5.42 7.92
CA ILE A 569 -15.84 5.54 6.51
C ILE A 569 -15.16 4.26 6.01
N GLY A 570 -14.40 3.57 6.87
CA GLY A 570 -13.77 2.29 6.56
C GLY A 570 -14.78 1.22 6.14
N GLY A 571 -15.96 1.17 6.77
CA GLY A 571 -17.02 0.23 6.39
C GLY A 571 -17.69 0.53 5.04
N GLY A 572 -17.24 1.58 4.36
CA GLY A 572 -17.87 2.22 3.21
C GLY A 572 -17.21 2.03 1.85
N GLN A 573 -17.75 2.73 0.85
CA GLN A 573 -17.19 2.78 -0.51
C GLN A 573 -16.19 3.93 -0.74
N LEU A 574 -16.10 4.90 0.17
CA LEU A 574 -15.29 6.09 -0.06
C LEU A 574 -13.80 5.78 -0.32
N ASN A 575 -13.24 4.79 0.41
CA ASN A 575 -11.87 4.33 0.18
C ASN A 575 -11.66 3.80 -1.25
N ASN A 576 -12.64 3.07 -1.79
CA ASN A 576 -12.58 2.54 -3.15
C ASN A 576 -12.65 3.67 -4.18
N VAL A 577 -13.51 4.65 -3.94
CA VAL A 577 -13.65 5.83 -4.80
C VAL A 577 -12.33 6.59 -4.87
N LEU A 578 -11.67 6.85 -3.74
CA LEU A 578 -10.39 7.55 -3.73
C LEU A 578 -9.32 6.82 -4.53
N LEU A 579 -9.12 5.52 -4.29
CA LEU A 579 -8.13 4.72 -5.01
C LEU A 579 -8.45 4.60 -6.50
N LYS A 580 -9.74 4.41 -6.85
CA LYS A 580 -10.24 4.40 -8.23
C LYS A 580 -9.88 5.69 -8.97
N HIS A 581 -9.95 6.83 -8.27
CA HIS A 581 -9.58 8.14 -8.80
C HIS A 581 -8.10 8.48 -8.70
N GLY A 582 -7.23 7.49 -8.44
CA GLY A 582 -5.78 7.69 -8.51
C GLY A 582 -5.13 8.14 -7.21
N ALA A 583 -5.82 8.02 -6.06
CA ALA A 583 -5.17 8.12 -4.76
C ALA A 583 -4.21 6.94 -4.53
N THR A 584 -3.17 7.14 -3.72
CA THR A 584 -2.19 6.10 -3.35
C THR A 584 -2.59 5.31 -2.11
N PHE A 585 -3.30 5.96 -1.17
CA PHE A 585 -3.79 5.33 0.04
C PHE A 585 -4.96 6.08 0.66
N SER A 586 -5.67 5.41 1.55
CA SER A 586 -6.64 6.01 2.46
C SER A 586 -6.54 5.37 3.85
N ILE A 587 -6.61 6.15 4.92
CA ILE A 587 -6.69 5.64 6.31
C ILE A 587 -8.03 6.04 6.90
N THR A 588 -8.82 5.07 7.34
CA THR A 588 -10.18 5.31 7.82
C THR A 588 -10.53 4.39 8.98
N ASN A 589 -11.39 4.87 9.88
CA ASN A 589 -11.97 4.05 10.93
C ASN A 589 -13.19 3.31 10.39
N TYR A 590 -13.30 2.00 10.63
CA TYR A 590 -14.51 1.24 10.24
C TYR A 590 -15.54 1.15 11.37
N VAL A 591 -15.26 1.78 12.51
CA VAL A 591 -16.20 2.01 13.62
C VAL A 591 -16.24 3.50 13.98
N SER A 592 -17.03 3.89 14.98
CA SER A 592 -16.96 5.21 15.61
C SER A 592 -15.68 5.32 16.43
N GLY A 593 -14.92 6.39 16.24
CA GLY A 593 -13.74 6.70 17.05
C GLY A 593 -14.01 7.80 18.07
N SER A 594 -13.24 7.84 19.16
CA SER A 594 -13.25 8.96 20.10
C SER A 594 -12.55 10.21 19.53
N PHE A 595 -12.90 11.39 20.05
CA PHE A 595 -12.19 12.65 19.75
C PHE A 595 -10.72 12.57 20.19
N ASP A 596 -10.46 12.36 21.48
CA ASP A 596 -9.11 12.33 22.06
C ASP A 596 -8.20 11.31 21.40
N GLY A 597 -8.70 10.07 21.24
CA GLY A 597 -7.95 8.96 20.66
C GLY A 597 -7.66 9.20 19.17
N GLY A 598 -8.68 9.65 18.42
CA GLY A 598 -8.54 9.94 16.99
C GLY A 598 -7.56 11.08 16.73
N GLY A 599 -7.70 12.19 17.46
CA GLY A 599 -6.81 13.34 17.34
C GLY A 599 -5.35 12.98 17.62
N TYR A 600 -5.08 12.29 18.74
CA TYR A 600 -3.73 11.87 19.10
C TYR A 600 -3.13 10.87 18.09
N LEU A 601 -3.95 9.94 17.58
CA LEU A 601 -3.52 8.98 16.56
C LEU A 601 -2.97 9.70 15.33
N PHE A 602 -3.68 10.73 14.84
CA PHE A 602 -3.25 11.43 13.64
C PHE A 602 -2.08 12.39 13.86
N CYS A 603 -1.93 12.93 15.07
CA CYS A 603 -0.70 13.62 15.48
C CYS A 603 0.53 12.71 15.35
N LEU A 604 0.46 11.50 15.94
CA LEU A 604 1.54 10.51 15.86
C LEU A 604 1.78 10.05 14.41
N LEU A 605 0.70 9.81 13.66
CA LEU A 605 0.77 9.37 12.28
C LEU A 605 1.44 10.41 11.39
N ALA A 606 1.05 11.69 11.51
CA ALA A 606 1.66 12.77 10.74
C ALA A 606 3.16 12.89 11.06
N ASP A 607 3.54 12.85 12.34
CA ASP A 607 4.96 12.98 12.71
C ASP A 607 5.82 11.84 12.16
N GLU A 608 5.35 10.60 12.25
CA GLU A 608 6.07 9.46 11.68
C GLU A 608 6.08 9.50 10.14
N PHE A 609 4.93 9.74 9.50
CA PHE A 609 4.83 9.70 8.04
C PHE A 609 5.65 10.80 7.36
N ALA A 610 5.80 11.94 8.04
CA ALA A 610 6.60 13.04 7.53
C ALA A 610 8.12 12.80 7.69
N LYS A 611 8.59 11.81 8.46
CA LYS A 611 10.02 11.45 8.57
C LYS A 611 10.55 10.77 7.31
N ASP A 612 11.85 10.86 7.08
CA ASP A 612 12.52 10.20 5.95
C ASP A 612 12.61 8.70 6.18
N GLY A 613 12.46 7.93 5.11
CA GLY A 613 12.56 6.46 5.16
C GLY A 613 11.39 5.78 5.88
N ARG A 614 10.33 6.52 6.23
CA ARG A 614 9.12 6.00 6.88
C ARG A 614 8.00 5.80 5.88
N SER A 615 7.49 4.57 5.79
CA SER A 615 6.29 4.30 5.00
C SER A 615 5.01 4.66 5.76
N ILE A 616 3.92 4.87 5.02
CA ILE A 616 2.59 5.10 5.58
C ILE A 616 2.14 3.95 6.49
N GLY A 617 2.52 2.71 6.14
CA GLY A 617 2.23 1.55 6.96
C GLY A 617 2.96 1.54 8.30
N GLU A 618 4.24 1.93 8.31
CA GLU A 618 5.01 2.08 9.55
C GLU A 618 4.42 3.18 10.43
N ALA A 619 4.08 4.33 9.85
CA ALA A 619 3.46 5.44 10.56
C ALA A 619 2.09 5.04 11.14
N HIS A 620 1.27 4.33 10.35
CA HIS A 620 -0.04 3.82 10.78
C HIS A 620 0.10 2.81 11.92
N ALA A 621 0.99 1.83 11.81
CA ALA A 621 1.23 0.82 12.84
C ALA A 621 1.77 1.46 14.13
N PHE A 622 2.71 2.40 14.01
CA PHE A 622 3.23 3.16 15.14
C PHE A 622 2.11 3.90 15.87
N ALA A 623 1.31 4.70 15.16
CA ALA A 623 0.24 5.48 15.74
C ALA A 623 -0.82 4.61 16.42
N LEU A 624 -1.30 3.56 15.75
CA LEU A 624 -2.27 2.63 16.32
C LEU A 624 -1.75 1.90 17.55
N SER A 625 -0.51 1.40 17.50
CA SER A 625 0.08 0.66 18.62
C SER A 625 0.32 1.53 19.87
N GLY A 626 0.32 2.86 19.71
CA GLY A 626 0.40 3.81 20.81
C GLY A 626 -0.89 3.99 21.59
N ILE A 627 -2.05 3.64 21.03
CA ILE A 627 -3.37 4.02 21.58
C ILE A 627 -4.31 2.82 21.69
N SER A 628 -4.32 1.94 20.69
CA SER A 628 -5.23 0.81 20.57
C SER A 628 -4.57 -0.53 20.90
N GLU A 629 -5.37 -1.60 20.97
CA GLU A 629 -4.91 -2.95 21.23
C GLU A 629 -3.97 -3.43 20.09
N VAL A 630 -2.86 -4.05 20.50
CA VAL A 630 -1.96 -4.78 19.59
C VAL A 630 -2.22 -6.26 19.79
N PHE A 631 -3.16 -6.78 19.00
CA PHE A 631 -3.71 -8.13 19.16
C PHE A 631 -2.65 -9.22 18.99
N ALA A 632 -1.80 -9.09 17.96
CA ALA A 632 -0.72 -10.02 17.67
C ALA A 632 0.31 -10.14 18.81
N ALA A 633 0.52 -9.06 19.56
CA ALA A 633 1.42 -9.03 20.72
C ALA A 633 0.69 -9.30 22.05
N HIS A 634 -0.61 -9.60 22.02
CA HIS A 634 -1.49 -9.72 23.20
C HIS A 634 -1.38 -8.52 24.16
N ARG A 635 -1.26 -7.31 23.61
CA ARG A 635 -1.09 -6.09 24.40
C ARG A 635 -2.37 -5.26 24.43
N GLU A 636 -2.81 -4.96 25.63
CA GLU A 636 -3.98 -4.12 25.87
C GLU A 636 -3.73 -2.68 25.41
N GLY A 637 -4.72 -2.13 24.72
CA GLY A 637 -4.80 -0.72 24.35
C GLY A 637 -5.62 0.09 25.36
N LYS A 638 -5.64 1.41 25.19
CA LYS A 638 -6.45 2.30 26.03
C LYS A 638 -7.75 2.72 25.38
N ASP A 639 -7.85 2.62 24.06
CA ASP A 639 -9.05 2.93 23.30
C ASP A 639 -9.35 1.86 22.22
N SER A 640 -10.36 1.04 22.49
CA SER A 640 -10.86 0.00 21.59
C SER A 640 -11.67 0.56 20.42
N SER A 641 -12.00 1.87 20.43
CA SER A 641 -12.66 2.54 19.31
C SER A 641 -11.70 2.87 18.16
N MET A 642 -10.39 2.74 18.38
CA MET A 642 -9.34 3.04 17.40
C MET A 642 -9.11 1.87 16.43
N ARG A 643 -10.08 1.61 15.56
CA ARG A 643 -10.03 0.54 14.55
C ARG A 643 -9.80 1.09 13.14
N PHE A 644 -8.68 1.77 12.97
CA PHE A 644 -8.28 2.26 11.66
C PHE A 644 -7.71 1.15 10.78
N ALA A 645 -8.07 1.19 9.51
CA ALA A 645 -7.51 0.34 8.46
C ALA A 645 -6.83 1.23 7.40
N LEU A 646 -5.71 0.73 6.88
CA LEU A 646 -4.99 1.34 5.78
C LEU A 646 -5.39 0.65 4.47
N TYR A 647 -5.94 1.43 3.55
CA TYR A 647 -6.21 1.03 2.16
C TYR A 647 -5.11 1.58 1.27
N GLY A 648 -4.67 0.80 0.28
CA GLY A 648 -3.51 1.12 -0.55
C GLY A 648 -2.25 0.40 -0.07
N ASP A 649 -1.10 0.87 -0.53
CA ASP A 649 0.20 0.23 -0.32
C ASP A 649 0.86 0.70 0.98
N CYS A 650 1.06 -0.22 1.94
CA CYS A 650 1.71 0.10 3.21
C CYS A 650 3.20 0.47 3.11
N ARG A 651 3.85 0.27 1.95
CA ARG A 651 5.27 0.58 1.75
C ARG A 651 5.50 1.95 1.11
N MET A 652 4.45 2.70 0.80
CA MET A 652 4.56 4.03 0.18
C MET A 652 5.08 5.08 1.17
N GLU A 653 6.03 5.92 0.73
CA GLU A 653 6.57 7.08 1.47
C GLU A 653 5.96 8.39 0.96
N LEU A 654 5.62 9.33 1.86
CA LEU A 654 5.15 10.66 1.45
C LEU A 654 6.23 11.43 0.68
N ALA A 655 5.84 12.10 -0.40
CA ALA A 655 6.73 12.97 -1.15
C ALA A 655 7.25 14.12 -0.28
N LYS A 656 8.57 14.30 -0.23
CA LYS A 656 9.20 15.33 0.60
C LYS A 656 9.45 16.60 -0.22
N PRO A 657 9.28 17.82 0.32
CA PRO A 657 9.42 19.06 -0.43
C PRO A 657 10.77 19.29 -1.13
N ASP A 658 11.81 18.57 -0.72
CA ASP A 658 13.15 18.57 -1.32
C ASP A 658 13.38 17.46 -2.35
N TRP A 659 12.42 16.55 -2.55
CA TRP A 659 12.50 15.53 -3.58
C TRP A 659 12.58 16.15 -4.97
N THR A 660 13.33 15.47 -5.82
CA THR A 660 13.44 15.82 -7.24
C THR A 660 12.93 14.66 -8.09
N ARG A 661 12.41 14.99 -9.27
CA ARG A 661 11.93 13.99 -10.22
C ARG A 661 13.05 13.03 -10.59
N PRO A 662 12.90 11.71 -10.39
CA PRO A 662 13.94 10.76 -10.73
C PRO A 662 14.15 10.68 -12.24
N ALA A 663 15.41 10.64 -12.67
CA ALA A 663 15.74 10.35 -14.06
C ALA A 663 15.44 8.87 -14.37
N PRO A 664 14.88 8.57 -15.55
CA PRO A 664 14.69 7.19 -15.96
C PRO A 664 16.01 6.52 -16.36
N ALA A 665 16.01 5.20 -16.33
CA ALA A 665 17.12 4.38 -16.78
C ALA A 665 17.45 4.66 -18.26
N SER A 666 18.75 4.64 -18.57
CA SER A 666 19.20 4.69 -19.96
C SER A 666 18.95 3.35 -20.65
N SER A 667 18.66 3.39 -21.95
CA SER A 667 18.49 2.18 -22.76
C SER A 667 19.76 1.32 -22.72
N GLY A 668 19.61 0.00 -22.64
CA GLY A 668 20.76 -0.90 -22.58
C GLY A 668 20.41 -2.30 -22.13
N SER A 669 21.29 -2.89 -21.32
CA SER A 669 20.98 -4.17 -20.68
C SER A 669 21.65 -4.30 -19.32
N VAL A 670 20.98 -4.95 -18.39
CA VAL A 670 21.46 -5.29 -17.06
C VAL A 670 21.47 -6.82 -16.92
N GLU A 671 22.68 -7.40 -16.90
CA GLU A 671 22.89 -8.86 -16.86
C GLU A 671 22.15 -9.63 -17.96
N GLY A 672 22.06 -9.02 -19.14
CA GLY A 672 21.36 -9.56 -20.30
C GLY A 672 19.88 -9.19 -20.37
N HIS A 673 19.27 -8.65 -19.31
CA HIS A 673 17.91 -8.09 -19.37
C HIS A 673 17.95 -6.73 -20.05
N LYS A 674 17.17 -6.54 -21.13
CA LYS A 674 17.09 -5.29 -21.89
C LYS A 674 16.31 -4.22 -21.14
N ILE A 675 16.81 -2.98 -21.17
CA ILE A 675 16.19 -1.77 -20.62
C ILE A 675 15.83 -0.82 -21.76
#